data_AF-A0AAN6ID77-F1
#
_entry.id   AF-A0AAN6ID77-F1
#
_cell.length_a   1.000
_cell.length_b   1.000
_cell.length_c   1.000
_cell.angle_alpha   90.00
_cell.angle_beta   90.00
_cell.angle_gamma   90.00
#
_symmetry.space_group_name_H-M   'P 1'
#
loop_
_entity.id
_entity.type
_entity.pdbx_description
1 polymer ?
#
loop_
_entity_poly.entity_id
_entity_poly.type
_entity_poly.pdbx_seq_one_letter_code
_entity_poly.pdbx_strand_id
1 'polypeptide(L)'
;MTDNKRKRSTRACETCRARKVRCDMQMFGSPCSNCRYQQIPCNPAENTRIKKYPKDHCRRCNTELFHHSEHQHESETSSPTASWSPADGQRNHGSLSEHEQTKLPACSTYHDRQPSTGIDNDTTLTFLKRPHLPEDDMVHLLRRGAFRVPERKLVLELLTSYCNYIHPQLPVLDLQPLLNAVVGKNGPKVSLLLFQAVMYAGMAHLDEEVLRLYGCRARNEAQDRMFNRVKLLYEFDVEADLLTVAQACLLMSISHQCSKTSTIWLAQGHLLAQRLGFENAAAYSLMKVERSNSGKRLWWSIFVRDNTLRLELGTPQRLQDTPYDVPFLSLDCFDLSPFPTHVQDDLSGATVVDSPKMHRLMMQLAIRRTELVCHLSQISAISSKLPVLAKVFQGVSIYFEQALRRWDSELEPELRFNPGAPSPVLDYHRGLLSLLFLSTSNTLLQSRLQPASSDVVDLGVRSSIERDTGKGLKIVQELYSSGSWLPPTLGMGLVYNAINLYVGLAEWRKTRRSCPLHLDEAVVCLRSLGKSQHGRTAIGVALYHLESRIKRLGVEPRNAGPEDAKLLEKLGRKDDVNPFVTAKGSHTEHLNSPNMTLDSADDQLEAMSAGSSIDELFDWAMEPQDTQPHSLWHAESIACN
;
A
#
# COMPACT_ATOMS: atom_id res chain seq x y z
N MET A 1 21.87 13.50 -39.11
CA MET A 1 22.40 12.15 -38.80
C MET A 1 21.43 11.51 -37.82
N THR A 2 20.73 10.47 -38.24
CA THR A 2 19.61 9.86 -37.55
C THR A 2 20.07 8.99 -36.37
N ASP A 3 19.45 9.22 -35.22
CA ASP A 3 19.63 8.48 -33.97
C ASP A 3 19.11 7.04 -34.12
N ASN A 4 20.03 6.09 -34.19
CA ASN A 4 19.74 4.69 -34.49
C ASN A 4 19.48 3.94 -33.16
N LYS A 5 18.26 4.08 -32.62
CA LYS A 5 17.78 3.25 -31.49
C LYS A 5 17.88 1.76 -31.88
N ARG A 6 18.95 1.10 -31.42
CA ARG A 6 19.28 -0.31 -31.73
C ARG A 6 18.14 -1.23 -31.30
N LYS A 7 17.40 -1.76 -32.28
CA LYS A 7 16.35 -2.77 -32.09
C LYS A 7 16.90 -3.96 -31.29
N ARG A 8 16.16 -4.47 -30.30
CA ARG A 8 16.60 -5.67 -29.56
C ARG A 8 16.34 -6.89 -30.44
N SER A 9 17.33 -7.77 -30.60
CA SER A 9 17.12 -9.07 -31.25
C SER A 9 16.11 -9.89 -30.44
N THR A 10 15.10 -10.44 -31.12
CA THR A 10 14.07 -11.31 -30.54
C THR A 10 14.51 -12.77 -30.43
N ARG A 11 15.66 -13.14 -31.03
CA ARG A 11 16.20 -14.52 -31.02
C ARG A 11 17.72 -14.54 -30.87
N ALA A 12 18.21 -15.25 -29.87
CA ALA A 12 19.64 -15.50 -29.68
C ALA A 12 20.12 -16.75 -30.43
N CYS A 13 21.38 -16.76 -30.89
CA CYS A 13 22.05 -17.99 -31.33
C CYS A 13 22.21 -18.98 -30.16
N GLU A 14 22.44 -20.24 -30.46
CA GLU A 14 22.56 -21.30 -29.46
C GLU A 14 23.67 -21.00 -28.43
N THR A 15 24.82 -20.53 -28.91
CA THR A 15 25.98 -20.17 -28.08
C THR A 15 25.68 -19.05 -27.09
N CYS A 16 25.07 -17.95 -27.53
CA CYS A 16 24.69 -16.85 -26.64
C CYS A 16 23.52 -17.21 -25.73
N ARG A 17 22.60 -18.07 -26.20
CA ARG A 17 21.47 -18.59 -25.40
C ARG A 17 21.96 -19.47 -24.25
N ALA A 18 22.88 -20.41 -24.53
CA ALA A 18 23.49 -21.28 -23.51
C ALA A 18 24.24 -20.46 -22.45
N ARG A 19 24.93 -19.39 -22.88
CA ARG A 19 25.68 -18.49 -21.99
C ARG A 19 24.84 -17.41 -21.31
N LYS A 20 23.54 -17.33 -21.61
CA LYS A 20 22.61 -16.30 -21.10
C LYS A 20 23.10 -14.86 -21.30
N VAL A 21 23.80 -14.59 -22.40
CA VAL A 21 24.27 -13.24 -22.80
C VAL A 21 23.45 -12.68 -23.95
N ARG A 22 23.40 -11.34 -24.08
CA ARG A 22 22.68 -10.67 -25.18
C ARG A 22 23.26 -11.11 -26.53
N CYS A 23 22.38 -11.48 -27.46
CA CYS A 23 22.77 -11.84 -28.81
C CYS A 23 22.24 -10.79 -29.79
N ASP A 24 23.02 -10.48 -30.82
CA ASP A 24 22.70 -9.53 -31.88
C ASP A 24 22.73 -10.19 -33.27
N MET A 25 22.66 -11.54 -33.33
CA MET A 25 22.69 -12.33 -34.57
C MET A 25 21.61 -11.90 -35.58
N GLN A 26 20.40 -11.57 -35.14
CA GLN A 26 19.35 -11.08 -36.06
C GLN A 26 19.60 -9.67 -36.59
N MET A 27 20.43 -8.87 -35.91
CA MET A 27 20.75 -7.51 -36.35
C MET A 27 21.95 -7.48 -37.30
N PHE A 28 22.98 -8.28 -37.03
CA PHE A 28 24.26 -8.22 -37.76
C PHE A 28 24.58 -9.48 -38.57
N GLY A 29 23.68 -10.47 -38.58
CA GLY A 29 23.87 -11.75 -39.25
C GLY A 29 24.71 -12.74 -38.44
N SER A 30 24.93 -13.92 -39.01
CA SER A 30 25.86 -14.91 -38.45
C SER A 30 27.28 -14.68 -39.02
N PRO A 31 28.32 -14.59 -38.19
CA PRO A 31 28.31 -14.74 -36.73
C PRO A 31 27.95 -13.43 -35.99
N CYS A 32 27.25 -13.55 -34.85
CA CYS A 32 26.93 -12.43 -33.95
C CYS A 32 28.19 -11.86 -33.26
N SER A 33 28.13 -10.65 -32.70
CA SER A 33 29.31 -9.94 -32.17
C SER A 33 30.05 -10.74 -31.09
N ASN A 34 29.30 -11.38 -30.19
CA ASN A 34 29.87 -12.22 -29.13
C ASN A 34 30.55 -13.49 -29.67
N CYS A 35 29.97 -14.12 -30.70
CA CYS A 35 30.56 -15.33 -31.30
C CYS A 35 31.75 -14.97 -32.20
N ARG A 36 31.70 -13.83 -32.89
CA ARG A 36 32.80 -13.30 -33.69
C ARG A 36 34.02 -12.95 -32.82
N TYR A 37 33.80 -12.24 -31.71
CA TYR A 37 34.88 -11.87 -30.78
C TYR A 37 35.60 -13.09 -30.21
N GLN A 38 34.85 -14.15 -29.89
CA GLN A 38 35.41 -15.36 -29.31
C GLN A 38 35.83 -16.42 -30.33
N GLN A 39 35.70 -16.14 -31.64
CA GLN A 39 36.05 -17.07 -32.72
C GLN A 39 35.39 -18.46 -32.56
N ILE A 40 34.13 -18.48 -32.12
CA ILE A 40 33.34 -19.71 -31.92
C ILE A 40 32.17 -19.78 -32.90
N PRO A 41 31.69 -20.98 -33.27
CA PRO A 41 30.57 -21.15 -34.18
C PRO A 41 29.28 -20.47 -33.69
N CYS A 42 28.57 -19.82 -34.62
CA CYS A 42 27.32 -19.10 -34.35
C CYS A 42 26.14 -19.79 -35.05
N ASN A 43 25.52 -20.77 -34.38
CA ASN A 43 24.41 -21.53 -34.93
C ASN A 43 23.06 -20.88 -34.58
N PRO A 44 22.18 -20.65 -35.57
CA PRO A 44 20.81 -20.17 -35.32
C PRO A 44 19.97 -21.23 -34.59
N ALA A 45 19.21 -20.82 -33.57
CA ALA A 45 18.31 -21.74 -32.88
C ALA A 45 17.08 -22.10 -33.74
N GLU A 46 16.81 -23.39 -33.93
CA GLU A 46 15.68 -23.91 -34.71
C GLU A 46 14.29 -23.60 -34.10
N ASN A 47 13.26 -23.66 -34.95
CA ASN A 47 11.95 -23.06 -34.78
C ASN A 47 10.88 -24.12 -34.46
N THR A 48 10.45 -24.28 -33.20
CA THR A 48 9.30 -25.12 -32.87
C THR A 48 8.01 -24.29 -32.73
N ARG A 49 7.16 -24.45 -33.75
CA ARG A 49 5.69 -24.22 -33.84
C ARG A 49 5.15 -22.82 -34.19
N ILE A 50 4.82 -22.69 -35.49
CA ILE A 50 3.77 -21.84 -36.04
C ILE A 50 2.48 -22.68 -36.13
N LYS A 51 1.35 -22.20 -35.60
CA LYS A 51 0.02 -22.48 -36.16
C LYS A 51 -0.76 -21.16 -36.28
N LYS A 52 -0.90 -20.70 -37.51
CA LYS A 52 -1.82 -19.64 -37.95
C LYS A 52 -3.25 -20.15 -37.87
N TYR A 53 -4.19 -19.34 -37.39
CA TYR A 53 -5.59 -19.43 -37.81
C TYR A 53 -6.00 -18.11 -38.47
N PRO A 54 -6.70 -18.13 -39.63
CA PRO A 54 -7.10 -16.92 -40.34
C PRO A 54 -8.30 -16.24 -39.69
N LYS A 55 -8.32 -14.92 -39.72
CA LYS A 55 -9.53 -14.11 -39.54
C LYS A 55 -10.33 -14.17 -40.83
N ASP A 56 -11.61 -14.56 -40.76
CA ASP A 56 -12.75 -13.82 -41.34
C ASP A 56 -14.09 -14.52 -41.05
N HIS A 57 -14.99 -13.73 -40.42
CA HIS A 57 -16.42 -13.65 -40.70
C HIS A 57 -17.35 -14.89 -40.53
N CYS A 58 -18.16 -14.92 -39.46
CA CYS A 58 -19.59 -14.53 -39.52
C CYS A 58 -20.34 -14.84 -38.21
N ARG A 59 -21.18 -13.87 -37.81
CA ARG A 59 -22.22 -13.94 -36.79
C ARG A 59 -23.30 -14.98 -37.15
N ARG A 60 -23.50 -16.01 -36.32
CA ARG A 60 -24.84 -16.57 -35.99
C ARG A 60 -24.78 -17.65 -34.91
N CYS A 61 -25.74 -17.60 -33.99
CA CYS A 61 -26.21 -18.67 -33.10
C CYS A 61 -25.23 -19.09 -31.99
N ASN A 62 -25.21 -18.41 -30.84
CA ASN A 62 -26.06 -18.68 -29.66
C ASN A 62 -27.32 -19.55 -29.88
N THR A 63 -27.20 -20.88 -29.80
CA THR A 63 -28.22 -21.78 -29.21
C THR A 63 -27.58 -23.15 -28.94
N GLU A 64 -27.96 -23.78 -27.82
CA GLU A 64 -27.74 -25.21 -27.48
C GLU A 64 -26.42 -25.61 -26.80
N LEU A 65 -26.34 -25.37 -25.50
CA LEU A 65 -25.55 -26.20 -24.58
C LEU A 65 -26.42 -26.56 -23.35
N PHE A 66 -27.36 -27.49 -23.57
CA PHE A 66 -27.87 -28.40 -22.55
C PHE A 66 -28.21 -29.72 -23.27
N HIS A 67 -27.34 -30.73 -23.14
CA HIS A 67 -27.70 -32.12 -22.84
C HIS A 67 -26.43 -32.99 -22.73
N HIS A 68 -26.31 -33.66 -21.57
CA HIS A 68 -25.88 -35.05 -21.29
C HIS A 68 -24.93 -35.76 -22.27
N SER A 69 -24.03 -36.68 -21.90
CA SER A 69 -23.50 -37.29 -20.67
C SER A 69 -22.48 -38.37 -21.15
N GLU A 70 -21.65 -38.87 -20.24
CA GLU A 70 -20.99 -40.21 -20.22
C GLU A 70 -19.65 -40.49 -20.94
N HIS A 71 -18.63 -40.69 -20.08
CA HIS A 71 -17.63 -41.78 -19.99
C HIS A 71 -16.87 -42.27 -21.24
N GLN A 72 -15.52 -42.21 -21.20
CA GLN A 72 -14.61 -43.31 -20.78
C GLN A 72 -13.11 -42.92 -20.86
N HIS A 73 -12.31 -43.57 -19.98
CA HIS A 73 -10.85 -43.78 -19.84
C HIS A 73 -9.95 -43.55 -21.09
N GLU A 74 -8.65 -43.18 -21.05
CA GLU A 74 -7.51 -43.56 -20.18
C GLU A 74 -6.24 -42.70 -20.51
N SER A 75 -5.36 -42.46 -19.51
CA SER A 75 -3.86 -42.26 -19.48
C SER A 75 -3.13 -41.37 -20.52
N GLU A 76 -2.04 -40.63 -20.28
CA GLU A 76 -1.06 -40.48 -19.19
C GLU A 76 -0.08 -39.29 -19.50
N THR A 77 0.73 -38.89 -18.50
CA THR A 77 1.96 -38.03 -18.52
C THR A 77 1.81 -36.49 -18.49
N SER A 78 2.57 -35.69 -17.74
CA SER A 78 3.43 -35.81 -16.54
C SER A 78 3.95 -34.40 -16.21
N SER A 79 3.87 -33.99 -14.94
CA SER A 79 4.54 -32.80 -14.37
C SER A 79 6.00 -33.08 -14.01
N PRO A 80 6.91 -32.08 -13.93
CA PRO A 80 8.19 -32.25 -13.25
C PRO A 80 8.23 -31.47 -11.93
N THR A 81 8.31 -32.22 -10.83
CA THR A 81 8.92 -31.83 -9.54
C THR A 81 10.44 -32.02 -9.62
N ALA A 82 11.23 -31.19 -8.93
CA ALA A 82 12.66 -31.41 -8.73
C ALA A 82 13.02 -31.25 -7.25
N SER A 83 13.28 -32.41 -6.64
CA SER A 83 13.78 -32.63 -5.28
C SER A 83 15.30 -32.47 -5.24
N TRP A 84 15.84 -32.00 -4.10
CA TRP A 84 17.26 -32.09 -3.77
C TRP A 84 17.46 -33.15 -2.68
N SER A 85 18.51 -33.97 -2.80
CA SER A 85 18.97 -34.89 -1.75
C SER A 85 20.49 -34.81 -1.60
N PRO A 86 21.04 -35.13 -0.41
CA PRO A 86 22.40 -34.80 0.00
C PRO A 86 23.37 -35.99 -0.11
N ALA A 87 24.67 -35.71 -0.10
CA ALA A 87 25.72 -36.72 -0.02
C ALA A 87 26.63 -36.47 1.21
N ASP A 88 26.90 -37.57 1.90
CA ASP A 88 27.64 -37.74 3.16
C ASP A 88 29.16 -37.49 3.08
N GLY A 89 29.76 -37.24 4.26
CA GLY A 89 31.19 -37.35 4.52
C GLY A 89 31.51 -37.38 6.02
N GLN A 90 31.79 -38.58 6.54
CA GLN A 90 32.05 -38.94 7.95
C GLN A 90 33.35 -38.41 8.57
N ARG A 91 33.34 -38.27 9.92
CA ARG A 91 34.39 -38.46 10.98
C ARG A 91 34.18 -37.41 12.09
N ASN A 92 34.29 -37.64 13.40
CA ASN A 92 34.78 -38.73 14.24
C ASN A 92 34.18 -38.58 15.67
N HIS A 93 34.10 -39.65 16.45
CA HIS A 93 33.60 -39.69 17.84
C HIS A 93 34.54 -39.00 18.86
N GLY A 94 33.94 -38.32 19.85
CA GLY A 94 34.53 -37.98 21.14
C GLY A 94 33.43 -37.94 22.22
N SER A 95 33.64 -38.63 23.33
CA SER A 95 32.68 -38.88 24.42
C SER A 95 32.86 -37.90 25.60
N LEU A 96 31.79 -37.77 26.42
CA LEU A 96 31.67 -37.12 27.75
C LEU A 96 31.45 -35.59 27.70
N SER A 97 30.53 -34.96 28.45
CA SER A 97 29.90 -35.29 29.73
C SER A 97 28.51 -34.65 29.90
N GLU A 98 27.64 -35.29 30.70
CA GLU A 98 26.47 -34.68 31.34
C GLU A 98 26.89 -33.51 32.24
N HIS A 99 26.46 -32.29 31.91
CA HIS A 99 25.99 -31.24 32.84
C HIS A 99 25.96 -29.89 32.12
N GLU A 100 24.75 -29.41 31.84
CA GLU A 100 24.26 -28.06 32.20
C GLU A 100 22.98 -27.76 31.41
N GLN A 101 21.86 -28.27 31.95
CA GLN A 101 20.56 -27.66 31.71
C GLN A 101 20.54 -26.30 32.42
N THR A 102 20.92 -25.24 31.73
CA THR A 102 20.48 -23.88 32.09
C THR A 102 19.20 -23.58 31.33
N LYS A 103 18.10 -23.77 32.06
CA LYS A 103 16.73 -23.36 31.72
C LYS A 103 16.73 -21.89 31.27
N LEU A 104 16.55 -21.66 29.98
CA LEU A 104 15.80 -20.48 29.54
C LEU A 104 14.36 -20.67 30.04
N PRO A 105 13.77 -19.71 30.80
CA PRO A 105 12.43 -19.88 31.29
C PRO A 105 11.47 -19.98 30.09
N ALA A 106 10.75 -21.09 30.03
CA ALA A 106 9.63 -21.27 29.13
C ALA A 106 8.64 -20.11 29.38
N CYS A 107 8.59 -19.16 28.46
CA CYS A 107 7.55 -18.15 28.45
C CYS A 107 6.26 -18.86 28.05
N SER A 108 5.41 -19.17 29.02
CA SER A 108 4.06 -19.67 28.81
C SER A 108 3.22 -18.57 28.14
N THR A 109 3.13 -18.59 26.81
CA THR A 109 2.21 -17.76 26.03
C THR A 109 1.10 -18.63 25.44
N TYR A 110 0.01 -18.83 26.18
CA TYR A 110 -1.23 -19.44 25.70
C TYR A 110 -2.30 -18.35 25.56
N HIS A 111 -2.50 -17.83 24.33
CA HIS A 111 -3.66 -17.00 23.96
C HIS A 111 -4.19 -17.29 22.53
N ASP A 112 -3.60 -18.27 21.83
CA ASP A 112 -4.16 -18.83 20.60
C ASP A 112 -4.67 -20.24 20.92
N ARG A 113 -5.94 -20.54 20.67
CA ARG A 113 -6.40 -21.93 20.66
C ARG A 113 -5.82 -22.60 19.41
N GLN A 114 -5.03 -23.66 19.58
CA GLN A 114 -4.84 -24.61 18.48
C GLN A 114 -6.10 -25.47 18.41
N PRO A 115 -6.73 -25.62 17.24
CA PRO A 115 -7.78 -26.61 17.09
C PRO A 115 -7.18 -27.98 17.46
N SER A 116 -7.73 -28.61 18.49
CA SER A 116 -7.32 -29.95 18.91
C SER A 116 -7.67 -30.92 17.78
N THR A 117 -6.65 -31.38 17.05
CA THR A 117 -6.75 -32.42 16.01
C THR A 117 -7.98 -32.26 15.11
N GLY A 118 -7.87 -31.37 14.13
CA GLY A 118 -8.90 -31.13 13.13
C GLY A 118 -9.79 -29.94 13.48
N ILE A 119 -9.99 -29.05 12.50
CA ILE A 119 -10.97 -27.95 12.55
C ILE A 119 -12.39 -28.48 12.88
N ASP A 120 -12.62 -29.78 12.69
CA ASP A 120 -13.92 -30.44 12.83
C ASP A 120 -14.41 -30.63 14.27
N ASN A 121 -13.53 -30.68 15.28
CA ASN A 121 -13.93 -30.99 16.66
C ASN A 121 -14.06 -29.75 17.56
N ASP A 122 -13.68 -28.56 17.07
CA ASP A 122 -13.83 -27.32 17.82
C ASP A 122 -15.19 -26.67 17.50
N THR A 123 -16.19 -26.94 18.35
CA THR A 123 -17.55 -26.38 18.25
C THR A 123 -17.59 -24.85 18.24
N THR A 124 -16.47 -24.17 18.56
CA THR A 124 -16.37 -22.70 18.53
C THR A 124 -16.01 -22.12 17.17
N LEU A 125 -15.62 -22.93 16.19
CA LEU A 125 -15.17 -22.49 14.85
C LEU A 125 -16.08 -22.95 13.69
N THR A 126 -17.30 -23.38 14.01
CA THR A 126 -18.28 -23.93 13.04
C THR A 126 -18.70 -22.94 11.94
N PHE A 127 -18.51 -21.65 12.18
CA PHE A 127 -18.77 -20.57 11.21
C PHE A 127 -17.74 -20.48 10.08
N LEU A 128 -16.61 -21.19 10.17
CA LEU A 128 -15.57 -21.16 9.14
C LEU A 128 -15.77 -22.26 8.10
N LYS A 129 -15.48 -21.93 6.84
CA LYS A 129 -15.35 -22.92 5.76
C LYS A 129 -14.12 -23.78 6.01
N ARG A 130 -14.25 -25.08 5.76
CA ARG A 130 -13.14 -26.03 5.86
C ARG A 130 -12.22 -25.89 4.64
N PRO A 131 -10.90 -25.79 4.81
CA PRO A 131 -9.95 -25.90 3.72
C PRO A 131 -9.99 -27.30 3.09
N HIS A 132 -9.95 -27.37 1.77
CA HIS A 132 -9.84 -28.63 1.01
C HIS A 132 -8.47 -28.68 0.34
N LEU A 133 -7.47 -29.21 1.05
CA LEU A 133 -6.08 -29.29 0.60
C LEU A 133 -5.51 -30.70 0.80
N PRO A 134 -4.42 -31.06 0.10
CA PRO A 134 -3.65 -32.26 0.38
C PRO A 134 -3.23 -32.36 1.85
N GLU A 135 -3.08 -33.59 2.36
CA GLU A 135 -2.79 -33.83 3.78
C GLU A 135 -1.46 -33.19 4.22
N ASP A 136 -0.42 -33.27 3.39
CA ASP A 136 0.89 -32.66 3.68
C ASP A 136 0.80 -31.13 3.83
N ASP A 137 0.02 -30.47 2.97
CA ASP A 137 -0.23 -29.03 3.02
C ASP A 137 -1.02 -28.66 4.28
N MET A 138 -2.04 -29.47 4.62
CA MET A 138 -2.81 -29.30 5.86
C MET A 138 -1.91 -29.40 7.10
N VAL A 139 -1.02 -30.39 7.16
CA VAL A 139 -0.06 -30.57 8.26
C VAL A 139 0.93 -29.40 8.31
N HIS A 140 1.41 -28.95 7.16
CA HIS A 140 2.30 -27.78 7.07
C HIS A 140 1.64 -26.51 7.62
N LEU A 141 0.45 -26.18 7.12
CA LEU A 141 -0.32 -25.01 7.55
C LEU A 141 -0.69 -25.06 9.04
N LEU A 142 -1.03 -26.24 9.55
CA LEU A 142 -1.29 -26.47 10.97
C LEU A 142 -0.03 -26.21 11.82
N ARG A 143 1.12 -26.76 11.41
CA ARG A 143 2.42 -26.57 12.09
C ARG A 143 2.85 -25.10 12.08
N ARG A 144 2.61 -24.38 10.99
CA ARG A 144 2.90 -22.94 10.85
C ARG A 144 1.86 -22.05 11.54
N GLY A 145 0.76 -22.62 12.05
CA GLY A 145 -0.27 -21.91 12.79
C GLY A 145 -1.22 -21.08 11.92
N ALA A 146 -1.31 -21.36 10.61
CA ALA A 146 -2.21 -20.63 9.69
C ALA A 146 -3.70 -20.77 10.08
N PHE A 147 -4.06 -21.90 10.71
CA PHE A 147 -5.41 -22.18 11.17
C PHE A 147 -5.71 -21.69 12.59
N ARG A 148 -4.75 -21.03 13.27
CA ARG A 148 -4.97 -20.52 14.63
C ARG A 148 -5.89 -19.31 14.59
N VAL A 149 -6.96 -19.38 15.37
CA VAL A 149 -7.94 -18.30 15.54
C VAL A 149 -7.78 -17.70 16.94
N PRO A 150 -7.83 -16.36 17.09
CA PRO A 150 -7.77 -15.74 18.41
C PRO A 150 -8.95 -16.16 19.31
N GLU A 151 -8.81 -15.97 20.62
CA GLU A 151 -9.93 -16.15 21.55
C GLU A 151 -11.12 -15.25 21.21
N ARG A 152 -12.35 -15.71 21.50
CA ARG A 152 -13.59 -15.02 21.13
C ARG A 152 -13.58 -13.54 21.54
N LYS A 153 -13.11 -13.21 22.74
CA LYS A 153 -13.04 -11.82 23.20
C LYS A 153 -12.15 -10.96 22.29
N LEU A 154 -10.95 -11.43 21.95
CA LEU A 154 -10.07 -10.72 21.01
C LEU A 154 -10.68 -10.65 19.60
N VAL A 155 -11.38 -11.70 19.14
CA VAL A 155 -12.12 -11.65 17.87
C VAL A 155 -13.16 -10.53 17.86
N LEU A 156 -13.94 -10.37 18.93
CA LEU A 156 -14.95 -9.31 19.04
C LEU A 156 -14.32 -7.90 19.08
N GLU A 157 -13.20 -7.73 19.79
CA GLU A 157 -12.45 -6.47 19.80
C GLU A 157 -11.89 -6.11 18.41
N LEU A 158 -11.31 -7.09 17.71
CA LEU A 158 -10.79 -6.91 16.35
C LEU A 158 -11.90 -6.62 15.35
N LEU A 159 -13.04 -7.31 15.45
CA LEU A 159 -14.22 -7.05 14.63
C LEU A 159 -14.80 -5.66 14.89
N THR A 160 -14.89 -5.25 16.16
CA THR A 160 -15.35 -3.92 16.55
C THR A 160 -14.44 -2.84 15.94
N SER A 161 -13.13 -3.02 16.07
CA SER A 161 -12.12 -2.15 15.46
C SER A 161 -12.26 -2.11 13.93
N TYR A 162 -12.42 -3.26 13.26
CA TYR A 162 -12.65 -3.33 11.83
C TYR A 162 -13.91 -2.54 11.41
N CYS A 163 -15.03 -2.76 12.11
CA CYS A 163 -16.31 -2.11 11.83
C CYS A 163 -16.24 -0.59 12.05
N ASN A 164 -15.51 -0.15 13.08
CA ASN A 164 -15.41 1.25 13.42
C ASN A 164 -14.43 2.01 12.53
N TYR A 165 -13.31 1.41 12.12
CA TYR A 165 -12.22 2.21 11.56
C TYR A 165 -11.74 1.80 10.17
N ILE A 166 -11.96 0.54 9.78
CA ILE A 166 -11.55 0.02 8.47
C ILE A 166 -12.73 0.07 7.50
N HIS A 167 -13.86 -0.53 7.87
CA HIS A 167 -15.01 -0.67 6.99
C HIS A 167 -15.56 0.67 6.48
N PRO A 168 -15.68 1.75 7.29
CA PRO A 168 -16.15 3.04 6.78
C PRO A 168 -15.19 3.72 5.81
N GLN A 169 -13.93 3.30 5.76
CA GLN A 169 -12.94 3.80 4.80
C GLN A 169 -12.87 2.94 3.54
N LEU A 170 -12.99 1.63 3.71
CA LEU A 170 -12.89 0.61 2.66
C LEU A 170 -14.04 -0.39 2.85
N PRO A 171 -15.27 -0.06 2.42
CA PRO A 171 -16.45 -0.87 2.70
C PRO A 171 -16.52 -2.07 1.75
N VAL A 172 -15.51 -2.92 1.80
CA VAL A 172 -15.26 -4.02 0.84
C VAL A 172 -16.18 -5.22 1.06
N LEU A 173 -16.67 -5.42 2.29
CA LEU A 173 -17.50 -6.56 2.69
C LEU A 173 -18.94 -6.16 2.97
N ASP A 174 -19.85 -7.12 2.86
CA ASP A 174 -21.18 -7.01 3.44
C ASP A 174 -21.12 -7.40 4.92
N LEU A 175 -21.44 -6.46 5.82
CA LEU A 175 -21.34 -6.71 7.26
C LEU A 175 -22.42 -7.67 7.77
N GLN A 176 -23.62 -7.67 7.19
CA GLN A 176 -24.72 -8.51 7.67
C GLN A 176 -24.37 -10.01 7.67
N PRO A 177 -23.98 -10.63 6.53
CA PRO A 177 -23.62 -12.04 6.53
C PRO A 177 -22.34 -12.32 7.31
N LEU A 178 -21.37 -11.40 7.33
CA LEU A 178 -20.11 -11.57 8.06
C LEU A 178 -20.34 -11.62 9.58
N LEU A 179 -21.01 -10.61 10.14
CA LEU A 179 -21.20 -10.50 11.58
C LEU A 179 -22.15 -11.58 12.09
N ASN A 180 -23.22 -11.90 11.34
CA ASN A 180 -24.11 -13.01 11.69
C ASN A 180 -23.41 -14.37 11.68
N ALA A 181 -22.38 -14.55 10.85
CA ALA A 181 -21.59 -15.76 10.85
C ALA A 181 -20.64 -15.86 12.04
N VAL A 182 -19.87 -14.80 12.33
CA VAL A 182 -18.84 -14.86 13.37
C VAL A 182 -19.44 -14.77 14.78
N VAL A 183 -20.50 -13.97 14.94
CA VAL A 183 -21.15 -13.75 16.24
C VAL A 183 -22.30 -14.73 16.47
N GLY A 184 -23.08 -15.01 15.43
CA GLY A 184 -24.27 -15.85 15.49
C GLY A 184 -23.99 -17.36 15.43
N LYS A 185 -25.05 -18.15 15.68
CA LYS A 185 -24.97 -19.63 15.68
C LYS A 185 -25.29 -20.28 14.33
N ASN A 186 -26.00 -19.57 13.44
CA ASN A 186 -26.58 -20.11 12.20
C ASN A 186 -26.30 -19.23 10.96
N GLY A 187 -25.24 -18.43 10.97
CA GLY A 187 -24.86 -17.61 9.81
C GLY A 187 -24.20 -18.41 8.68
N PRO A 188 -24.06 -17.82 7.47
CA PRO A 188 -23.37 -18.46 6.36
C PRO A 188 -21.90 -18.68 6.71
N LYS A 189 -21.30 -19.79 6.25
CA LYS A 189 -19.88 -20.04 6.54
C LYS A 189 -18.96 -19.03 5.86
N VAL A 190 -18.01 -18.48 6.61
CA VAL A 190 -17.01 -17.51 6.16
C VAL A 190 -15.73 -18.20 5.73
N SER A 191 -15.10 -17.70 4.68
CA SER A 191 -13.77 -18.16 4.26
C SER A 191 -12.74 -17.95 5.37
N LEU A 192 -11.91 -18.97 5.65
CA LEU A 192 -10.83 -18.83 6.61
C LEU A 192 -9.81 -17.75 6.20
N LEU A 193 -9.51 -17.64 4.90
CA LEU A 193 -8.65 -16.60 4.35
C LEU A 193 -9.22 -15.21 4.66
N LEU A 194 -10.50 -15.00 4.34
CA LEU A 194 -11.16 -13.72 4.56
C LEU A 194 -11.25 -13.38 6.04
N PHE A 195 -11.63 -14.34 6.88
CA PHE A 195 -11.72 -14.15 8.32
C PHE A 195 -10.38 -13.68 8.90
N GLN A 196 -9.28 -14.37 8.57
CA GLN A 196 -7.94 -13.99 9.02
C GLN A 196 -7.55 -12.60 8.49
N ALA A 197 -7.93 -12.26 7.25
CA ALA A 197 -7.65 -10.94 6.67
C ALA A 197 -8.42 -9.81 7.39
N VAL A 198 -9.66 -10.05 7.81
CA VAL A 198 -10.44 -9.13 8.65
C VAL A 198 -9.80 -8.96 10.02
N MET A 199 -9.39 -10.05 10.67
CA MET A 199 -8.70 -10.00 11.97
C MET A 199 -7.40 -9.19 11.87
N TYR A 200 -6.63 -9.44 10.80
CA TYR A 200 -5.42 -8.69 10.50
C TYR A 200 -5.69 -7.18 10.32
N ALA A 201 -6.68 -6.82 9.51
CA ALA A 201 -7.02 -5.41 9.27
C ALA A 201 -7.52 -4.71 10.56
N GLY A 202 -8.30 -5.41 11.38
CA GLY A 202 -8.81 -4.90 12.65
C GLY A 202 -7.72 -4.57 13.68
N MET A 203 -6.52 -5.13 13.57
CA MET A 203 -5.41 -4.79 14.46
C MET A 203 -4.87 -3.37 14.28
N ALA A 204 -5.16 -2.70 13.17
CA ALA A 204 -4.59 -1.38 12.89
C ALA A 204 -4.95 -0.34 13.95
N HIS A 205 -6.17 -0.39 14.50
CA HIS A 205 -6.70 0.57 15.47
C HIS A 205 -6.84 0.01 16.89
N LEU A 206 -6.33 -1.20 17.16
CA LEU A 206 -6.45 -1.81 18.48
C LEU A 206 -5.51 -1.14 19.49
N ASP A 207 -6.02 -0.91 20.71
CA ASP A 207 -5.24 -0.38 21.84
C ASP A 207 -4.10 -1.35 22.22
N GLU A 208 -2.94 -0.78 22.56
CA GLU A 208 -1.79 -1.55 23.04
C GLU A 208 -2.07 -2.25 24.36
N GLU A 209 -2.93 -1.69 25.22
CA GLU A 209 -3.34 -2.35 26.46
C GLU A 209 -4.08 -3.66 26.18
N VAL A 210 -4.98 -3.65 25.20
CA VAL A 210 -5.68 -4.85 24.75
C VAL A 210 -4.68 -5.87 24.21
N LEU A 211 -3.71 -5.45 23.38
CA LEU A 211 -2.67 -6.35 22.89
C LEU A 211 -1.85 -7.00 24.01
N ARG A 212 -1.49 -6.23 25.05
CA ARG A 212 -0.74 -6.74 26.21
C ARG A 212 -1.55 -7.76 27.00
N LEU A 213 -2.86 -7.53 27.18
CA LEU A 213 -3.76 -8.47 27.86
C LEU A 213 -3.82 -9.84 27.16
N TYR A 214 -3.65 -9.87 25.82
CA TYR A 214 -3.58 -11.11 25.04
C TYR A 214 -2.14 -11.58 24.77
N GLY A 215 -1.16 -11.11 25.56
CA GLY A 215 0.23 -11.58 25.54
C GLY A 215 1.04 -11.12 24.34
N CYS A 216 0.59 -10.11 23.60
CA CYS A 216 1.36 -9.48 22.53
C CYS A 216 2.18 -8.32 23.12
N ARG A 217 3.51 -8.36 22.97
CA ARG A 217 4.40 -7.33 23.54
C ARG A 217 4.32 -6.02 22.77
N ALA A 218 4.15 -6.10 21.45
CA ALA A 218 4.07 -4.95 20.56
C ALA A 218 3.13 -5.24 19.38
N ARG A 219 2.52 -4.17 18.85
CA ARG A 219 1.56 -4.24 17.74
C ARG A 219 2.15 -4.86 16.47
N ASN A 220 3.41 -4.53 16.15
CA ASN A 220 4.10 -5.08 14.99
C ASN A 220 4.25 -6.60 15.06
N GLU A 221 4.59 -7.16 16.23
CA GLU A 221 4.72 -8.62 16.41
C GLU A 221 3.38 -9.33 16.17
N ALA A 222 2.28 -8.79 16.73
CA ALA A 222 0.94 -9.32 16.53
C ALA A 222 0.52 -9.26 15.05
N GLN A 223 0.81 -8.14 14.39
CA GLN A 223 0.56 -7.94 12.97
C GLN A 223 1.36 -8.86 12.08
N ASP A 224 2.66 -9.02 12.30
CA ASP A 224 3.48 -9.95 11.54
C ASP A 224 2.97 -11.38 11.70
N ARG A 225 2.54 -11.77 12.90
CA ARG A 225 1.96 -13.09 13.16
C ARG A 225 0.67 -13.29 12.36
N MET A 226 -0.30 -12.39 12.44
CA MET A 226 -1.56 -12.56 11.68
C MET A 226 -1.36 -12.40 10.18
N PHE A 227 -0.52 -11.46 9.74
CA PHE A 227 -0.16 -11.28 8.34
C PHE A 227 0.38 -12.57 7.74
N ASN A 228 1.31 -13.24 8.44
CA ASN A 228 1.86 -14.52 8.00
C ASN A 228 0.80 -15.63 7.93
N ARG A 229 -0.21 -15.63 8.81
CA ARG A 229 -1.34 -16.58 8.71
C ARG A 229 -2.12 -16.35 7.41
N VAL A 230 -2.55 -15.11 7.14
CA VAL A 230 -3.31 -14.77 5.92
C VAL A 230 -2.48 -15.07 4.68
N LYS A 231 -1.20 -14.70 4.68
CA LYS A 231 -0.26 -14.94 3.59
C LYS A 231 -0.12 -16.42 3.26
N LEU A 232 0.05 -17.28 4.27
CA LEU A 232 0.13 -18.73 4.06
C LEU A 232 -1.16 -19.29 3.47
N LEU A 233 -2.33 -18.84 3.95
CA LEU A 233 -3.61 -19.28 3.39
C LEU A 233 -3.80 -18.86 1.93
N TYR A 234 -3.28 -17.69 1.57
CA TYR A 234 -3.25 -17.21 0.19
C TYR A 234 -2.28 -18.03 -0.68
N GLU A 235 -1.05 -18.27 -0.22
CA GLU A 235 -0.01 -18.99 -0.98
C GLU A 235 -0.36 -20.46 -1.26
N PHE A 236 -1.19 -21.07 -0.42
CA PHE A 236 -1.67 -22.45 -0.57
C PHE A 236 -3.06 -22.52 -1.23
N ASP A 237 -3.55 -21.43 -1.83
CA ASP A 237 -4.82 -21.39 -2.56
C ASP A 237 -6.02 -21.97 -1.76
N VAL A 238 -6.08 -21.68 -0.45
CA VAL A 238 -7.13 -22.20 0.46
C VAL A 238 -8.55 -21.77 0.03
N GLU A 239 -8.68 -20.62 -0.61
CA GLU A 239 -9.95 -20.08 -1.09
C GLU A 239 -9.98 -20.04 -2.61
N ALA A 240 -11.04 -20.61 -3.19
CA ALA A 240 -11.23 -20.69 -4.63
C ALA A 240 -12.03 -19.49 -5.20
N ASP A 241 -12.89 -18.86 -4.39
CA ASP A 241 -13.68 -17.72 -4.84
C ASP A 241 -12.79 -16.47 -5.00
N LEU A 242 -12.52 -16.09 -6.25
CA LEU A 242 -11.64 -14.97 -6.58
C LEU A 242 -12.11 -13.62 -6.01
N LEU A 243 -13.43 -13.44 -5.81
CA LEU A 243 -13.95 -12.24 -5.15
C LEU A 243 -13.46 -12.20 -3.70
N THR A 244 -13.67 -13.27 -2.95
CA THR A 244 -13.20 -13.42 -1.57
C THR A 244 -11.68 -13.24 -1.47
N VAL A 245 -10.91 -13.83 -2.40
CA VAL A 245 -9.44 -13.66 -2.45
C VAL A 245 -9.07 -12.20 -2.70
N ALA A 246 -9.73 -11.50 -3.64
CA ALA A 246 -9.46 -10.09 -3.93
C ALA A 246 -9.77 -9.18 -2.73
N GLN A 247 -10.86 -9.46 -2.01
CA GLN A 247 -11.23 -8.76 -0.78
C GLN A 247 -10.17 -8.97 0.30
N ALA A 248 -9.68 -10.21 0.48
CA ALA A 248 -8.60 -10.51 1.42
C ALA A 248 -7.29 -9.78 1.05
N CYS A 249 -6.90 -9.77 -0.23
CA CYS A 249 -5.74 -9.02 -0.71
C CYS A 249 -5.86 -7.52 -0.43
N LEU A 250 -7.03 -6.92 -0.64
CA LEU A 250 -7.25 -5.51 -0.29
C LEU A 250 -7.04 -5.27 1.22
N LEU A 251 -7.59 -6.13 2.08
CA LEU A 251 -7.40 -6.01 3.54
C LEU A 251 -5.94 -6.20 3.96
N MET A 252 -5.20 -7.10 3.30
CA MET A 252 -3.76 -7.26 3.51
C MET A 252 -2.94 -6.02 3.15
N SER A 253 -3.47 -5.13 2.28
CA SER A 253 -2.81 -3.85 1.96
C SER A 253 -2.79 -2.86 3.14
N ILE A 254 -3.58 -3.11 4.20
CA ILE A 254 -3.69 -2.27 5.41
C ILE A 254 -2.59 -2.69 6.40
N SER A 255 -1.32 -2.53 6.01
CA SER A 255 -0.17 -2.84 6.87
C SER A 255 0.26 -1.63 7.68
N HIS A 256 0.60 -1.83 8.96
CA HIS A 256 1.03 -0.77 9.88
C HIS A 256 2.25 0.02 9.42
N GLN A 257 3.12 -0.59 8.61
CA GLN A 257 4.30 0.10 8.11
C GLN A 257 4.07 0.79 6.77
N CYS A 258 2.87 0.68 6.18
CA CYS A 258 2.57 1.08 4.80
C CYS A 258 3.77 0.81 3.90
N SER A 259 4.09 -0.46 3.66
CA SER A 259 5.35 -0.81 2.99
C SER A 259 5.16 -1.11 1.50
N LYS A 260 6.25 -1.42 0.81
CA LYS A 260 6.20 -2.04 -0.53
C LYS A 260 5.26 -3.25 -0.54
N THR A 261 5.15 -3.99 0.56
CA THR A 261 4.19 -5.09 0.71
C THR A 261 2.73 -4.65 0.54
N SER A 262 2.35 -3.49 1.10
CA SER A 262 1.00 -2.93 0.88
C SER A 262 0.72 -2.70 -0.60
N THR A 263 1.72 -2.21 -1.34
CA THR A 263 1.58 -1.96 -2.78
C THR A 263 1.34 -3.26 -3.57
N ILE A 264 2.00 -4.35 -3.18
CA ILE A 264 1.89 -5.67 -3.83
C ILE A 264 0.48 -6.25 -3.62
N TRP A 265 -0.02 -6.26 -2.38
CA TRP A 265 -1.34 -6.82 -2.10
C TRP A 265 -2.47 -6.03 -2.74
N LEU A 266 -2.34 -4.70 -2.79
CA LEU A 266 -3.28 -3.86 -3.52
C LEU A 266 -3.29 -4.22 -5.02
N ALA A 267 -2.12 -4.37 -5.63
CA ALA A 267 -2.01 -4.74 -7.05
C ALA A 267 -2.61 -6.13 -7.30
N GLN A 268 -2.42 -7.08 -6.39
CA GLN A 268 -3.00 -8.42 -6.48
C GLN A 268 -4.54 -8.37 -6.40
N GLY A 269 -5.09 -7.60 -5.46
CA GLY A 269 -6.55 -7.40 -5.36
C GLY A 269 -7.13 -6.75 -6.62
N HIS A 270 -6.43 -5.77 -7.20
CA HIS A 270 -6.82 -5.14 -8.45
C HIS A 270 -6.82 -6.11 -9.63
N LEU A 271 -5.76 -6.91 -9.80
CA LEU A 271 -5.65 -7.92 -10.85
C LEU A 271 -6.81 -8.93 -10.79
N LEU A 272 -7.20 -9.34 -9.58
CA LEU A 272 -8.32 -10.26 -9.39
C LEU A 272 -9.66 -9.60 -9.69
N ALA A 273 -9.84 -8.32 -9.35
CA ALA A 273 -11.02 -7.56 -9.74
C ALA A 273 -11.15 -7.45 -11.27
N GLN A 274 -10.03 -7.25 -11.97
CA GLN A 274 -9.98 -7.25 -13.45
C GLN A 274 -10.33 -8.62 -14.03
N ARG A 275 -9.79 -9.70 -13.44
CA ARG A 275 -10.12 -11.07 -13.86
C ARG A 275 -11.61 -11.39 -13.70
N LEU A 276 -12.30 -10.73 -12.76
CA LEU A 276 -13.74 -10.83 -12.56
C LEU A 276 -14.57 -9.93 -13.49
N GLY A 277 -13.91 -9.06 -14.27
CA GLY A 277 -14.53 -8.13 -15.22
C GLY A 277 -15.17 -6.91 -14.56
N PHE A 278 -14.82 -6.60 -13.30
CA PHE A 278 -15.44 -5.51 -12.53
C PHE A 278 -15.07 -4.10 -13.02
N GLU A 279 -14.13 -3.97 -13.96
CA GLU A 279 -13.80 -2.72 -14.63
C GLU A 279 -14.83 -2.30 -15.70
N ASN A 280 -15.76 -3.18 -16.08
CA ASN A 280 -16.68 -2.97 -17.20
C ASN A 280 -18.14 -2.85 -16.75
N ALA A 281 -18.83 -1.77 -17.14
CA ALA A 281 -20.23 -1.52 -16.73
C ALA A 281 -21.19 -2.65 -17.16
N ALA A 282 -20.98 -3.21 -18.35
CA ALA A 282 -21.80 -4.29 -18.89
C ALA A 282 -21.79 -5.55 -18.00
N ALA A 283 -20.70 -5.80 -17.25
CA ALA A 283 -20.61 -6.95 -16.36
C ALA A 283 -21.62 -6.84 -15.21
N TYR A 284 -21.88 -5.64 -14.70
CA TYR A 284 -22.76 -5.42 -13.55
C TYR A 284 -24.24 -5.64 -13.86
N SER A 285 -24.67 -5.38 -15.10
CA SER A 285 -26.07 -5.58 -15.52
C SER A 285 -26.46 -7.05 -15.66
N LEU A 286 -25.47 -7.94 -15.85
CA LEU A 286 -25.69 -9.38 -15.99
C LEU A 286 -25.57 -10.14 -14.67
N MET A 287 -25.06 -9.50 -13.62
CA MET A 287 -24.83 -10.10 -12.31
C MET A 287 -26.07 -10.00 -11.41
N LYS A 288 -26.20 -10.95 -10.48
CA LYS A 288 -27.12 -10.80 -9.34
C LYS A 288 -26.76 -9.54 -8.55
N VAL A 289 -27.77 -8.89 -7.96
CA VAL A 289 -27.63 -7.61 -7.26
C VAL A 289 -26.56 -7.68 -6.17
N GLU A 290 -26.51 -8.76 -5.39
CA GLU A 290 -25.55 -8.94 -4.29
C GLU A 290 -24.10 -9.01 -4.80
N ARG A 291 -23.90 -9.69 -5.94
CA ARG A 291 -22.58 -9.80 -6.58
C ARG A 291 -22.17 -8.49 -7.24
N SER A 292 -23.13 -7.81 -7.88
CA SER A 292 -22.96 -6.49 -8.49
C SER A 292 -22.52 -5.47 -7.42
N ASN A 293 -23.23 -5.42 -6.29
CA ASN A 293 -22.91 -4.55 -5.16
C ASN A 293 -21.55 -4.88 -4.54
N SER A 294 -21.22 -6.18 -4.38
CA SER A 294 -19.89 -6.60 -3.90
C SER A 294 -18.76 -6.18 -4.84
N GLY A 295 -18.98 -6.27 -6.16
CA GLY A 295 -18.03 -5.80 -7.18
C GLY A 295 -17.78 -4.30 -7.10
N LYS A 296 -18.84 -3.49 -7.00
CA LYS A 296 -18.73 -2.02 -6.85
C LYS A 296 -18.00 -1.65 -5.57
N ARG A 297 -18.36 -2.28 -4.44
CA ARG A 297 -17.70 -2.09 -3.13
C ARG A 297 -16.21 -2.42 -3.20
N LEU A 298 -15.83 -3.56 -3.79
CA LEU A 298 -14.44 -3.95 -3.96
C LEU A 298 -13.68 -2.96 -4.86
N TRP A 299 -14.22 -2.63 -6.04
CA TRP A 299 -13.57 -1.74 -7.00
C TRP A 299 -13.30 -0.37 -6.39
N TRP A 300 -14.32 0.27 -5.82
CA TRP A 300 -14.18 1.61 -5.24
C TRP A 300 -13.30 1.60 -3.99
N SER A 301 -13.30 0.52 -3.20
CA SER A 301 -12.36 0.38 -2.08
C SER A 301 -10.90 0.23 -2.57
N ILE A 302 -10.64 -0.53 -3.64
CA ILE A 302 -9.32 -0.59 -4.28
C ILE A 302 -8.89 0.80 -4.79
N PHE A 303 -9.80 1.52 -5.45
CA PHE A 303 -9.51 2.84 -5.99
C PHE A 303 -9.20 3.87 -4.90
N VAL A 304 -9.98 3.88 -3.82
CA VAL A 304 -9.71 4.71 -2.64
C VAL A 304 -8.36 4.33 -2.05
N ARG A 305 -8.07 3.04 -1.88
CA ARG A 305 -6.81 2.60 -1.28
C ARG A 305 -5.59 2.92 -2.14
N ASP A 306 -5.65 2.82 -3.46
CA ASP A 306 -4.51 3.20 -4.34
C ASP A 306 -4.16 4.67 -4.20
N ASN A 307 -5.17 5.54 -4.19
CA ASN A 307 -4.95 6.98 -4.08
C ASN A 307 -4.50 7.41 -2.68
N THR A 308 -5.01 6.79 -1.61
CA THR A 308 -4.55 7.08 -0.25
C THR A 308 -3.16 6.52 0.00
N LEU A 309 -2.86 5.30 -0.46
CA LEU A 309 -1.53 4.69 -0.34
C LEU A 309 -0.47 5.48 -1.13
N ARG A 310 -0.84 6.06 -2.27
CA ARG A 310 0.03 7.02 -2.99
C ARG A 310 0.38 8.23 -2.14
N LEU A 311 -0.60 8.82 -1.45
CA LEU A 311 -0.32 9.95 -0.55
C LEU A 311 0.56 9.51 0.62
N GLU A 312 0.42 8.27 1.09
CA GLU A 312 1.25 7.71 2.17
C GLU A 312 2.70 7.42 1.75
N LEU A 313 2.95 7.00 0.50
CA LEU A 313 4.26 6.52 0.05
C LEU A 313 4.95 7.36 -1.01
N GLY A 314 4.28 8.36 -1.58
CA GLY A 314 4.77 9.11 -2.73
C GLY A 314 4.98 8.29 -3.99
N THR A 315 4.33 7.13 -4.10
CA THR A 315 4.51 6.24 -5.26
C THR A 315 3.68 6.71 -6.46
N PRO A 316 4.15 6.54 -7.70
CA PRO A 316 3.37 6.88 -8.89
C PRO A 316 2.05 6.09 -8.97
N GLN A 317 1.07 6.66 -9.66
CA GLN A 317 -0.28 6.12 -9.81
C GLN A 317 -0.29 4.84 -10.66
N ARG A 318 -1.04 3.81 -10.23
CA ARG A 318 -1.05 2.49 -10.91
C ARG A 318 -2.37 2.17 -11.62
N LEU A 319 -3.50 2.57 -11.06
CA LEU A 319 -4.82 2.23 -11.63
C LEU A 319 -5.18 2.99 -12.92
N GLN A 320 -4.58 4.15 -13.17
CA GLN A 320 -4.98 5.04 -14.28
C GLN A 320 -4.53 4.57 -15.66
N ASP A 321 -3.63 3.60 -15.74
CA ASP A 321 -3.18 3.05 -17.02
C ASP A 321 -4.23 2.13 -17.67
N THR A 322 -5.25 1.74 -16.90
CA THR A 322 -6.33 0.86 -17.37
C THR A 322 -7.66 1.60 -17.43
N PRO A 323 -8.32 1.66 -18.61
CA PRO A 323 -9.65 2.25 -18.72
C PRO A 323 -10.65 1.43 -17.89
N TYR A 324 -11.58 2.12 -17.24
CA TYR A 324 -12.65 1.50 -16.46
C TYR A 324 -13.93 2.30 -16.60
N ASP A 325 -15.05 1.59 -16.51
CA ASP A 325 -16.40 2.14 -16.50
C ASP A 325 -17.19 1.39 -15.42
N VAL A 326 -17.09 1.86 -14.18
CA VAL A 326 -17.69 1.20 -13.01
C VAL A 326 -18.79 2.07 -12.45
N PRO A 327 -20.02 1.54 -12.27
CA PRO A 327 -21.10 2.30 -11.66
C PRO A 327 -20.68 2.83 -10.29
N PHE A 328 -21.02 4.09 -10.02
CA PHE A 328 -20.69 4.74 -8.75
C PHE A 328 -21.27 3.99 -7.55
N LEU A 329 -20.56 4.07 -6.43
CA LEU A 329 -21.02 3.58 -5.14
C LEU A 329 -22.23 4.39 -4.69
N SER A 330 -23.33 3.71 -4.35
CA SER A 330 -24.56 4.33 -3.84
C SER A 330 -25.00 3.65 -2.55
N LEU A 331 -25.97 4.22 -1.84
CA LEU A 331 -26.48 3.60 -0.60
C LEU A 331 -27.11 2.22 -0.83
N ASP A 332 -27.68 1.97 -2.01
CA ASP A 332 -28.23 0.67 -2.40
C ASP A 332 -27.17 -0.43 -2.54
N CYS A 333 -25.89 -0.04 -2.51
CA CYS A 333 -24.78 -0.97 -2.45
C CYS A 333 -24.56 -1.54 -1.05
N PHE A 334 -25.33 -1.15 -0.03
CA PHE A 334 -25.15 -1.57 1.36
C PHE A 334 -26.47 -2.06 1.97
N ASP A 335 -26.41 -3.15 2.75
CA ASP A 335 -27.54 -3.55 3.58
C ASP A 335 -27.53 -2.73 4.88
N LEU A 336 -28.41 -1.72 4.92
CA LEU A 336 -28.56 -0.80 6.05
C LEU A 336 -29.68 -1.23 7.02
N SER A 337 -30.18 -2.46 6.90
CA SER A 337 -31.15 -3.01 7.84
C SER A 337 -30.55 -3.13 9.25
N PRO A 338 -31.36 -3.06 10.32
CA PRO A 338 -30.88 -3.28 11.68
C PRO A 338 -30.21 -4.66 11.81
N PHE A 339 -29.09 -4.71 12.53
CA PHE A 339 -28.46 -5.98 12.87
C PHE A 339 -29.30 -6.76 13.89
N PRO A 340 -29.26 -8.10 13.90
CA PRO A 340 -29.94 -8.89 14.91
C PRO A 340 -29.46 -8.57 16.33
N THR A 341 -30.34 -8.69 17.33
CA THR A 341 -30.06 -8.32 18.72
C THR A 341 -28.81 -8.98 19.28
N HIS A 342 -28.60 -10.27 19.02
CA HIS A 342 -27.40 -10.97 19.49
C HIS A 342 -26.08 -10.40 18.92
N VAL A 343 -26.11 -9.81 17.71
CA VAL A 343 -24.95 -9.13 17.12
C VAL A 343 -24.75 -7.78 17.81
N GLN A 344 -25.83 -7.07 18.10
CA GLN A 344 -25.80 -5.79 18.82
C GLN A 344 -25.26 -5.97 20.24
N ASP A 345 -25.66 -7.04 20.94
CA ASP A 345 -25.21 -7.33 22.30
C ASP A 345 -23.70 -7.61 22.35
N ASP A 346 -23.21 -8.50 21.47
CA ASP A 346 -21.80 -8.92 21.44
C ASP A 346 -20.85 -7.89 20.81
N LEU A 347 -21.37 -6.97 19.98
CA LEU A 347 -20.60 -5.91 19.31
C LEU A 347 -21.14 -4.50 19.63
N SER A 348 -21.57 -4.29 20.88
CA SER A 348 -22.11 -2.99 21.33
C SER A 348 -21.12 -1.81 21.18
N GLY A 349 -19.81 -2.08 21.11
CA GLY A 349 -18.79 -1.07 20.81
C GLY A 349 -18.69 -0.66 19.33
N ALA A 350 -19.32 -1.40 18.42
CA ALA A 350 -19.28 -1.11 16.99
C ALA A 350 -20.38 -0.10 16.61
N THR A 351 -19.99 1.13 16.30
CA THR A 351 -20.88 2.27 16.01
C THR A 351 -21.84 1.98 14.85
N VAL A 352 -21.40 1.24 13.84
CA VAL A 352 -22.25 0.83 12.70
C VAL A 352 -23.27 -0.26 13.08
N VAL A 353 -23.02 -1.05 14.12
CA VAL A 353 -23.90 -2.12 14.58
C VAL A 353 -24.98 -1.57 15.52
N ASP A 354 -24.58 -0.65 16.40
CA ASP A 354 -25.44 -0.05 17.43
C ASP A 354 -26.60 0.77 16.84
N SER A 355 -26.37 1.47 15.72
CA SER A 355 -27.39 2.37 15.15
C SER A 355 -27.48 2.29 13.63
N PRO A 356 -28.67 2.00 13.05
CA PRO A 356 -28.90 2.10 11.60
C PRO A 356 -28.63 3.51 11.05
N LYS A 357 -28.88 4.55 11.87
CA LYS A 357 -28.54 5.94 11.49
C LYS A 357 -27.03 6.09 11.33
N MET A 358 -26.25 5.56 12.27
CA MET A 358 -24.78 5.62 12.17
C MET A 358 -24.25 4.79 11.01
N HIS A 359 -24.79 3.59 10.78
CA HIS A 359 -24.43 2.78 9.62
C HIS A 359 -24.63 3.57 8.31
N ARG A 360 -25.78 4.22 8.15
CA ARG A 360 -26.06 5.08 7.00
C ARG A 360 -25.06 6.23 6.87
N LEU A 361 -24.79 6.97 7.95
CA LEU A 361 -23.83 8.09 7.92
C LEU A 361 -22.42 7.63 7.53
N MET A 362 -21.96 6.48 8.05
CA MET A 362 -20.65 5.91 7.71
C MET A 362 -20.56 5.52 6.23
N MET A 363 -21.62 4.96 5.66
CA MET A 363 -21.66 4.63 4.24
C MET A 363 -21.75 5.88 3.36
N GLN A 364 -22.47 6.93 3.80
CA GLN A 364 -22.43 8.23 3.12
C GLN A 364 -21.02 8.83 3.14
N LEU A 365 -20.28 8.76 4.26
CA LEU A 365 -18.88 9.18 4.32
C LEU A 365 -18.01 8.40 3.32
N ALA A 366 -18.22 7.09 3.17
CA ALA A 366 -17.50 6.28 2.20
C ALA A 366 -17.79 6.69 0.74
N ILE A 367 -19.05 7.00 0.42
CA ILE A 367 -19.46 7.50 -0.90
C ILE A 367 -18.82 8.87 -1.17
N ARG A 368 -18.97 9.84 -0.25
CA ARG A 368 -18.37 11.18 -0.35
C ARG A 368 -16.85 11.14 -0.49
N ARG A 369 -16.19 10.22 0.23
CA ARG A 369 -14.75 9.97 0.07
C ARG A 369 -14.40 9.47 -1.33
N THR A 370 -15.18 8.55 -1.88
CA THR A 370 -14.96 8.00 -3.22
C THR A 370 -15.04 9.10 -4.29
N GLU A 371 -16.07 9.96 -4.23
CA GLU A 371 -16.23 11.11 -5.12
C GLU A 371 -15.00 12.04 -5.08
N LEU A 372 -14.53 12.34 -3.87
CA LEU A 372 -13.40 13.23 -3.66
C LEU A 372 -12.08 12.62 -4.15
N VAL A 373 -11.88 11.31 -3.95
CA VAL A 373 -10.72 10.60 -4.50
C VAL A 373 -10.74 10.59 -6.03
N CYS A 374 -11.91 10.54 -6.68
CA CYS A 374 -12.00 10.69 -8.14
C CYS A 374 -11.45 12.05 -8.60
N HIS A 375 -11.80 13.15 -7.92
CA HIS A 375 -11.22 14.46 -8.21
C HIS A 375 -9.72 14.48 -7.97
N LEU A 376 -9.25 13.98 -6.83
CA LEU A 376 -7.83 13.90 -6.51
C LEU A 376 -7.04 13.14 -7.59
N SER A 377 -7.55 11.98 -8.02
CA SER A 377 -6.97 11.14 -9.05
C SER A 377 -6.84 11.89 -10.38
N GLN A 378 -7.89 12.58 -10.82
CA GLN A 378 -7.91 13.36 -12.06
C GLN A 378 -6.96 14.56 -12.00
N ILE A 379 -6.97 15.32 -10.90
CA ILE A 379 -6.06 16.46 -10.67
C ILE A 379 -4.61 15.97 -10.77
N SER A 380 -4.28 14.90 -10.05
CA SER A 380 -2.91 14.36 -10.01
C SER A 380 -2.44 13.86 -11.38
N ALA A 381 -3.33 13.22 -12.15
CA ALA A 381 -3.04 12.76 -13.50
C ALA A 381 -2.60 13.91 -14.40
N ILE A 382 -3.34 15.02 -14.33
CA ILE A 382 -3.11 16.20 -15.15
C ILE A 382 -1.82 16.87 -14.70
N SER A 383 -1.61 17.04 -13.39
CA SER A 383 -0.39 17.61 -12.84
C SER A 383 0.87 16.82 -13.24
N SER A 384 0.79 15.47 -13.30
CA SER A 384 1.93 14.62 -13.65
C SER A 384 2.31 14.65 -15.14
N LYS A 385 1.38 15.01 -16.03
CA LYS A 385 1.57 14.97 -17.49
C LYS A 385 2.09 16.29 -18.09
N LEU A 386 2.35 17.31 -17.25
CA LEU A 386 2.64 18.66 -17.71
C LEU A 386 4.11 19.06 -17.52
N PRO A 387 4.77 19.44 -18.63
CA PRO A 387 5.72 20.55 -18.59
C PRO A 387 5.32 21.83 -19.37
N VAL A 388 4.17 21.93 -20.08
CA VAL A 388 4.18 22.77 -21.31
C VAL A 388 3.21 23.96 -21.50
N LEU A 389 1.98 24.10 -20.96
CA LEU A 389 1.17 25.31 -21.30
C LEU A 389 0.30 25.84 -20.14
N ALA A 390 0.83 26.85 -19.43
CA ALA A 390 0.18 27.55 -18.32
C ALA A 390 -1.26 28.06 -18.62
N LYS A 391 -1.59 28.35 -19.89
CA LYS A 391 -2.93 28.82 -20.29
C LYS A 391 -4.00 27.72 -20.33
N VAL A 392 -3.67 26.50 -20.76
CA VAL A 392 -4.62 25.37 -20.75
C VAL A 392 -4.88 24.93 -19.31
N PHE A 393 -3.85 25.02 -18.47
CA PHE A 393 -3.95 24.70 -17.05
C PHE A 393 -4.92 25.62 -16.30
N GLN A 394 -5.01 26.91 -16.65
CA GLN A 394 -5.92 27.84 -15.99
C GLN A 394 -7.39 27.41 -16.12
N GLY A 395 -7.84 26.98 -17.31
CA GLY A 395 -9.21 26.52 -17.52
C GLY A 395 -9.52 25.21 -16.79
N VAL A 396 -8.57 24.28 -16.80
CA VAL A 396 -8.66 23.00 -16.08
C VAL A 396 -8.68 23.21 -14.57
N SER A 397 -7.85 24.13 -14.06
CA SER A 397 -7.83 24.48 -12.64
C SER A 397 -9.16 25.08 -12.19
N ILE A 398 -9.73 26.00 -12.98
CA ILE A 398 -11.04 26.59 -12.69
C ILE A 398 -12.13 25.52 -12.63
N TYR A 399 -12.11 24.55 -13.56
CA TYR A 399 -13.06 23.43 -13.56
C TYR A 399 -12.99 22.63 -12.26
N PHE A 400 -11.78 22.23 -11.82
CA PHE A 400 -11.64 21.47 -10.57
C PHE A 400 -11.93 22.31 -9.33
N GLU A 401 -11.60 23.61 -9.32
CA GLU A 401 -11.98 24.51 -8.23
C GLU A 401 -13.52 24.60 -8.09
N GLN A 402 -14.24 24.72 -9.20
CA GLN A 402 -15.70 24.71 -9.19
C GLN A 402 -16.27 23.35 -8.76
N ALA A 403 -15.66 22.24 -9.20
CA ALA A 403 -16.07 20.91 -8.81
C ALA A 403 -15.89 20.67 -7.30
N LEU A 404 -14.74 21.05 -6.73
CA LEU A 404 -14.48 20.93 -5.29
C LEU A 404 -15.41 21.85 -4.47
N ARG A 405 -15.67 23.07 -4.94
CA ARG A 405 -16.64 23.96 -4.29
C ARG A 405 -18.06 23.40 -4.32
N ARG A 406 -18.48 22.83 -5.45
CA ARG A 406 -19.79 22.17 -5.57
C ARG A 406 -19.89 21.01 -4.59
N TRP A 407 -18.88 20.14 -4.58
CA TRP A 407 -18.80 19.02 -3.66
C TRP A 407 -18.92 19.47 -2.19
N ASP A 408 -18.18 20.52 -1.78
CA ASP A 408 -18.24 21.05 -0.41
C ASP A 408 -19.60 21.67 -0.06
N SER A 409 -20.26 22.31 -1.04
CA SER A 409 -21.60 22.89 -0.86
C SER A 409 -22.71 21.84 -0.74
N GLU A 410 -22.57 20.73 -1.47
CA GLU A 410 -23.52 19.61 -1.48
C GLU A 410 -23.33 18.65 -0.30
N LEU A 411 -22.20 18.76 0.42
CA LEU A 411 -21.92 17.93 1.58
C LEU A 411 -22.97 18.18 2.67
N GLU A 412 -23.55 17.09 3.18
CA GLU A 412 -24.57 17.13 4.20
C GLU A 412 -23.99 17.67 5.53
N PRO A 413 -24.72 18.50 6.31
CA PRO A 413 -24.23 19.03 7.58
C PRO A 413 -23.79 17.95 8.57
N GLU A 414 -24.48 16.80 8.57
CA GLU A 414 -24.14 15.64 9.41
C GLU A 414 -22.84 14.95 9.00
N LEU A 415 -22.24 15.27 7.84
CA LEU A 415 -20.98 14.68 7.39
C LEU A 415 -19.79 15.63 7.53
N ARG A 416 -20.04 16.90 7.90
CA ARG A 416 -19.00 17.88 8.17
C ARG A 416 -18.32 17.60 9.51
N PHE A 417 -17.01 17.84 9.57
CA PHE A 417 -16.26 17.75 10.82
C PHE A 417 -16.83 18.71 11.86
N ASN A 418 -17.24 18.16 13.00
CA ASN A 418 -17.83 18.90 14.11
C ASN A 418 -17.25 18.33 15.41
N PRO A 419 -16.16 18.91 15.94
CA PRO A 419 -15.51 18.38 17.13
C PRO A 419 -16.46 18.42 18.34
N GLY A 420 -16.49 17.34 19.12
CA GLY A 420 -17.34 17.22 20.31
C GLY A 420 -18.74 16.66 20.03
N ALA A 421 -18.96 16.05 18.86
CA ALA A 421 -20.19 15.30 18.62
C ALA A 421 -20.19 14.01 19.48
N PRO A 422 -21.36 13.39 19.74
CA PRO A 422 -21.48 12.28 20.69
C PRO A 422 -20.77 10.98 20.26
N SER A 423 -20.32 10.86 19.01
CA SER A 423 -19.62 9.67 18.52
C SER A 423 -18.19 10.01 18.09
N PRO A 424 -17.16 9.63 18.87
CA PRO A 424 -15.75 9.80 18.50
C PRO A 424 -15.39 9.12 17.18
N VAL A 425 -15.98 7.96 16.90
CA VAL A 425 -15.76 7.21 15.65
C VAL A 425 -16.31 7.99 14.45
N LEU A 426 -17.47 8.65 14.59
CA LEU A 426 -18.02 9.48 13.52
C LEU A 426 -17.15 10.72 13.27
N ASP A 427 -16.73 11.40 14.33
CA ASP A 427 -15.87 12.58 14.23
C ASP A 427 -14.50 12.25 13.63
N TYR A 428 -13.95 11.07 13.94
CA TYR A 428 -12.78 10.52 13.28
C TYR A 428 -12.94 10.47 11.76
N HIS A 429 -14.02 9.88 11.25
CA HIS A 429 -14.23 9.75 9.80
C HIS A 429 -14.58 11.06 9.11
N ARG A 430 -15.32 11.95 9.78
CA ARG A 430 -15.57 13.31 9.30
C ARG A 430 -14.27 14.10 9.17
N GLY A 431 -13.39 13.99 10.18
CA GLY A 431 -12.09 14.62 10.19
C GLY A 431 -11.21 14.12 9.04
N LEU A 432 -11.16 12.80 8.84
CA LEU A 432 -10.46 12.21 7.67
C LEU A 432 -11.00 12.70 6.33
N LEU A 433 -12.32 12.83 6.19
CA LEU A 433 -12.93 13.36 4.97
C LEU A 433 -12.52 14.82 4.73
N SER A 434 -12.54 15.66 5.78
CA SER A 434 -12.08 17.05 5.70
C SER A 434 -10.59 17.15 5.39
N LEU A 435 -9.74 16.29 5.95
CA LEU A 435 -8.31 16.24 5.65
C LEU A 435 -8.06 15.85 4.18
N LEU A 436 -8.80 14.88 3.66
CA LEU A 436 -8.72 14.50 2.25
C LEU A 436 -9.16 15.65 1.34
N PHE A 437 -10.18 16.42 1.73
CA PHE A 437 -10.66 17.56 0.95
C PHE A 437 -9.60 18.65 0.86
N LEU A 438 -9.04 19.04 2.02
CA LEU A 438 -7.95 20.02 2.09
C LEU A 438 -6.71 19.55 1.33
N SER A 439 -6.36 18.27 1.40
CA SER A 439 -5.26 17.68 0.65
C SER A 439 -5.49 17.73 -0.87
N THR A 440 -6.73 17.47 -1.30
CA THR A 440 -7.13 17.54 -2.72
C THR A 440 -7.09 18.98 -3.24
N SER A 441 -7.62 19.93 -2.46
CA SER A 441 -7.51 21.38 -2.72
C SER A 441 -6.05 21.81 -2.83
N ASN A 442 -5.20 21.43 -1.88
CA ASN A 442 -3.78 21.75 -1.88
C ASN A 442 -3.03 21.15 -3.07
N THR A 443 -3.41 19.95 -3.53
CA THR A 443 -2.81 19.34 -4.74
C THR A 443 -3.13 20.18 -5.98
N LEU A 444 -4.36 20.67 -6.09
CA LEU A 444 -4.77 21.58 -7.16
C LEU A 444 -4.06 22.94 -7.07
N LEU A 445 -3.95 23.52 -5.87
CA LEU A 445 -3.26 24.80 -5.68
C LEU A 445 -1.76 24.70 -5.96
N GLN A 446 -1.11 23.59 -5.59
CA GLN A 446 0.32 23.37 -5.85
C GLN A 446 0.64 23.36 -7.34
N SER A 447 -0.24 22.81 -8.18
CA SER A 447 -0.05 22.83 -9.63
C SER A 447 -0.23 24.22 -10.26
N ARG A 448 -0.68 25.22 -9.49
CA ARG A 448 -0.70 26.64 -9.90
C ARG A 448 0.55 27.42 -9.47
N LEU A 449 1.39 26.86 -8.60
CA LEU A 449 2.59 27.54 -8.13
C LEU A 449 3.58 27.69 -9.30
N GLN A 450 4.04 28.92 -9.52
CA GLN A 450 5.13 29.20 -10.44
C GLN A 450 6.45 28.59 -9.91
N PRO A 451 7.36 28.22 -10.82
CA PRO A 451 8.71 27.79 -10.45
C PRO A 451 9.40 28.82 -9.56
N ALA A 452 10.30 28.35 -8.68
CA ALA A 452 11.02 29.23 -7.75
C ALA A 452 11.87 30.32 -8.45
N SER A 453 12.24 30.09 -9.72
CA SER A 453 12.95 31.02 -10.60
C SER A 453 12.08 32.10 -11.24
N SER A 454 10.76 32.04 -11.08
CA SER A 454 9.85 33.08 -11.58
C SER A 454 9.93 34.34 -10.74
N ASP A 455 9.99 35.50 -11.40
CA ASP A 455 9.87 36.82 -10.75
C ASP A 455 8.46 37.08 -10.20
N VAL A 456 7.46 36.34 -10.68
CA VAL A 456 6.07 36.44 -10.23
C VAL A 456 5.88 35.62 -8.96
N VAL A 457 5.56 36.29 -7.86
CA VAL A 457 5.28 35.64 -6.58
C VAL A 457 3.79 35.36 -6.43
N ASP A 458 3.40 34.08 -6.39
CA ASP A 458 1.99 33.66 -6.19
C ASP A 458 1.53 33.78 -4.74
N LEU A 459 1.63 34.98 -4.16
CA LEU A 459 1.28 35.24 -2.75
C LEU A 459 -0.13 34.76 -2.40
N GLY A 460 -1.11 34.94 -3.31
CA GLY A 460 -2.50 34.51 -3.08
C GLY A 460 -2.67 32.98 -3.05
N VAL A 461 -1.98 32.25 -3.93
CA VAL A 461 -2.02 30.79 -3.97
C VAL A 461 -1.33 30.22 -2.73
N ARG A 462 -0.14 30.71 -2.40
CA ARG A 462 0.61 30.30 -1.20
C ARG A 462 -0.17 30.56 0.09
N SER A 463 -0.78 31.74 0.22
CA SER A 463 -1.63 32.07 1.38
C SER A 463 -2.84 31.15 1.50
N SER A 464 -3.39 30.68 0.37
CA SER A 464 -4.49 29.72 0.38
C SER A 464 -4.02 28.34 0.82
N ILE A 465 -2.87 27.87 0.32
CA ILE A 465 -2.26 26.60 0.76
C ILE A 465 -1.93 26.65 2.25
N GLU A 466 -1.35 27.75 2.74
CA GLU A 466 -1.02 27.94 4.16
C GLU A 466 -2.29 27.85 5.03
N ARG A 467 -3.36 28.56 4.65
CA ARG A 467 -4.63 28.54 5.38
C ARG A 467 -5.26 27.16 5.40
N ASP A 468 -5.32 26.49 4.25
CA ASP A 468 -5.97 25.18 4.12
C ASP A 468 -5.16 24.10 4.86
N THR A 469 -3.83 24.16 4.78
CA THR A 469 -2.93 23.27 5.54
C THR A 469 -3.05 23.50 7.04
N GLY A 470 -3.06 24.76 7.49
CA GLY A 470 -3.25 25.09 8.91
C GLY A 470 -4.60 24.62 9.46
N LYS A 471 -5.69 24.74 8.68
CA LYS A 471 -6.99 24.15 9.04
C LYS A 471 -6.90 22.63 9.20
N GLY A 472 -6.21 21.95 8.29
CA GLY A 472 -6.02 20.50 8.37
C GLY A 472 -5.28 20.08 9.63
N LEU A 473 -4.16 20.75 9.96
CA LEU A 473 -3.40 20.46 11.18
C LEU A 473 -4.22 20.68 12.45
N LYS A 474 -5.11 21.69 12.48
CA LYS A 474 -6.04 21.89 13.60
C LYS A 474 -7.03 20.73 13.75
N ILE A 475 -7.57 20.22 12.65
CA ILE A 475 -8.45 19.03 12.69
C ILE A 475 -7.69 17.83 13.28
N VAL A 476 -6.45 17.60 12.86
CA VAL A 476 -5.62 16.51 13.41
C VAL A 476 -5.37 16.69 14.91
N GLN A 477 -5.10 17.93 15.34
CA GLN A 477 -4.91 18.24 16.76
C GLN A 477 -6.16 17.94 17.59
N GLU A 478 -7.35 18.29 17.10
CA GLU A 478 -8.64 17.97 17.75
C GLU A 478 -8.88 16.45 17.84
N LEU A 479 -8.60 15.71 16.76
CA LEU A 479 -8.71 14.25 16.75
C LEU A 479 -7.77 13.60 17.78
N TYR A 480 -6.53 14.08 17.87
CA TYR A 480 -5.58 13.55 18.85
C TYR A 480 -5.90 13.95 20.29
N SER A 481 -6.42 15.16 20.49
CA SER A 481 -6.82 15.63 21.83
C SER A 481 -8.03 14.87 22.38
N SER A 482 -8.89 14.33 21.50
CA SER A 482 -10.04 13.50 21.86
C SER A 482 -9.70 12.00 22.00
N GLY A 483 -8.43 11.60 21.90
CA GLY A 483 -8.01 10.20 21.96
C GLY A 483 -8.30 9.39 20.68
N SER A 484 -8.80 10.02 19.63
CA SER A 484 -9.08 9.38 18.33
C SER A 484 -7.82 9.38 17.46
N TRP A 485 -6.81 8.59 17.86
CA TRP A 485 -5.55 8.51 17.13
C TRP A 485 -5.72 7.94 15.72
N LEU A 486 -4.98 8.51 14.77
CA LEU A 486 -4.85 8.05 13.40
C LEU A 486 -3.77 6.97 13.40
N PRO A 487 -4.07 5.69 13.14
CA PRO A 487 -3.03 4.71 13.01
C PRO A 487 -2.28 4.92 11.69
N PRO A 488 -1.04 4.41 11.61
CA PRO A 488 -0.16 4.61 10.47
C PRO A 488 -0.68 4.06 9.14
N THR A 489 -1.81 3.37 9.12
CA THR A 489 -2.36 2.69 7.94
C THR A 489 -3.33 3.53 7.10
N LEU A 490 -4.03 4.49 7.72
CA LEU A 490 -5.22 5.13 7.15
C LEU A 490 -5.36 6.58 7.64
N GLY A 491 -4.59 7.48 7.03
CA GLY A 491 -4.66 8.92 7.29
C GLY A 491 -3.33 9.57 7.69
N MET A 492 -2.37 8.82 8.22
CA MET A 492 -1.06 9.40 8.59
C MET A 492 -0.28 9.97 7.40
N GLY A 493 -0.43 9.40 6.20
CA GLY A 493 0.14 10.00 4.99
C GLY A 493 -0.41 11.39 4.69
N LEU A 494 -1.70 11.61 4.94
CA LEU A 494 -2.33 12.94 4.79
C LEU A 494 -1.72 13.94 5.78
N VAL A 495 -1.52 13.52 7.04
CA VAL A 495 -0.92 14.38 8.06
C VAL A 495 0.54 14.67 7.75
N TYR A 496 1.31 13.65 7.38
CA TYR A 496 2.72 13.81 7.00
C TYR A 496 2.86 14.80 5.84
N ASN A 497 2.07 14.63 4.77
CA ASN A 497 2.09 15.53 3.62
C ASN A 497 1.69 16.96 4.01
N ALA A 498 0.70 17.11 4.88
CA ALA A 498 0.30 18.43 5.37
C ALA A 498 1.44 19.12 6.15
N ILE A 499 2.12 18.40 7.06
CA ILE A 499 3.27 18.93 7.79
C ILE A 499 4.40 19.30 6.82
N ASN A 500 4.74 18.38 5.91
CA ASN A 500 5.79 18.59 4.92
C ASN A 500 5.54 19.85 4.07
N LEU A 501 4.30 20.03 3.60
CA LEU A 501 3.88 21.21 2.84
C LEU A 501 3.97 22.48 3.68
N TYR A 502 3.54 22.44 4.95
CA TYR A 502 3.59 23.59 5.85
C TYR A 502 5.02 24.02 6.19
N VAL A 503 5.91 23.06 6.42
CA VAL A 503 7.34 23.32 6.64
C VAL A 503 7.98 23.92 5.40
N GLY A 504 7.66 23.40 4.20
CA GLY A 504 8.15 23.97 2.94
C GLY A 504 7.71 25.42 2.70
N LEU A 505 6.48 25.77 3.11
CA LEU A 505 5.99 27.15 3.08
C LEU A 505 6.77 28.06 4.04
N ALA A 506 7.09 27.56 5.25
CA ALA A 506 7.89 28.30 6.22
C ALA A 506 9.34 28.53 5.74
N GLU A 507 9.97 27.52 5.13
CA GLU A 507 11.28 27.63 4.47
C GLU A 507 11.26 28.68 3.37
N TRP A 508 10.23 28.66 2.51
CA TRP A 508 10.05 29.66 1.46
C TRP A 508 9.91 31.10 2.00
N ARG A 509 9.18 31.30 3.10
CA ARG A 509 9.09 32.63 3.74
C ARG A 509 10.43 33.10 4.30
N LYS A 510 11.22 32.18 4.87
CA LYS A 510 12.56 32.46 5.40
C LYS A 510 13.52 32.92 4.31
N THR A 511 13.54 32.26 3.14
CA THR A 511 14.41 32.66 2.01
C THR A 511 14.05 34.05 1.48
N ARG A 512 12.77 34.44 1.52
CA ARG A 512 12.27 35.75 1.08
C ARG A 512 12.26 36.81 2.19
N ARG A 513 12.83 36.54 3.38
CA ARG A 513 12.84 37.44 4.55
C ARG A 513 11.45 38.00 4.92
N SER A 514 10.42 37.18 4.71
CA SER A 514 9.03 37.51 5.04
C SER A 514 8.70 37.18 6.51
N CYS A 515 7.51 37.59 6.98
CA CYS A 515 7.05 37.28 8.33
C CYS A 515 7.04 35.75 8.58
N PRO A 516 7.67 35.24 9.65
CA PRO A 516 7.73 33.81 9.92
C PRO A 516 6.36 33.15 9.99
N LEU A 517 6.24 31.93 9.46
CA LEU A 517 5.06 31.11 9.63
C LEU A 517 5.16 30.39 10.98
N HIS A 518 4.11 30.49 11.80
CA HIS A 518 4.03 29.75 13.06
C HIS A 518 3.80 28.27 12.77
N LEU A 519 4.64 27.39 13.32
CA LEU A 519 4.60 25.94 13.08
C LEU A 519 4.07 25.16 14.30
N ASP A 520 3.41 25.82 15.24
CA ASP A 520 2.98 25.21 16.50
C ASP A 520 2.06 24.01 16.26
N GLU A 521 1.05 24.13 15.39
CA GLU A 521 0.15 23.04 15.04
C GLU A 521 0.90 21.88 14.35
N ALA A 522 1.87 22.19 13.49
CA ALA A 522 2.68 21.18 12.81
C ALA A 522 3.56 20.39 13.79
N VAL A 523 4.18 21.08 14.75
CA VAL A 523 4.99 20.45 15.80
C VAL A 523 4.15 19.55 16.69
N VAL A 524 2.96 20.01 17.11
CA VAL A 524 2.02 19.19 17.90
C VAL A 524 1.62 17.93 17.14
N CYS A 525 1.22 18.08 15.88
CA CYS A 525 0.86 16.93 15.04
C CYS A 525 2.03 15.97 14.87
N LEU A 526 3.24 16.48 14.57
CA LEU A 526 4.45 15.69 14.36
C LEU A 526 4.81 14.85 15.59
N ARG A 527 4.75 15.45 16.79
CA ARG A 527 4.99 14.72 18.05
C ARG A 527 3.98 13.61 18.27
N SER A 528 2.71 13.87 17.98
CA SER A 528 1.65 12.86 18.10
C SER A 528 1.82 11.72 17.09
N LEU A 529 2.33 12.00 15.88
CA LEU A 529 2.74 10.95 14.92
C LEU A 529 3.93 10.12 15.44
N GLY A 530 4.85 10.74 16.18
CA GLY A 530 6.00 10.05 16.77
C GLY A 530 5.62 9.11 17.92
N LYS A 531 4.64 9.50 18.75
CA LYS A 531 4.14 8.68 19.88
C LYS A 531 3.46 7.38 19.45
N SER A 532 2.92 7.31 18.24
CA SER A 532 2.24 6.10 17.72
C SER A 532 3.21 5.04 17.18
N GLN A 533 4.53 5.25 17.25
CA GLN A 533 5.53 4.37 16.66
C GLN A 533 6.44 3.71 17.69
N HIS A 534 6.56 2.39 17.56
CA HIS A 534 7.57 1.58 18.26
C HIS A 534 8.58 1.06 17.23
N GLY A 535 9.78 1.66 17.17
CA GLY A 535 10.92 1.19 16.38
C GLY A 535 11.31 2.05 15.16
N ARG A 536 12.44 1.72 14.52
CA ARG A 536 12.95 2.38 13.31
C ARG A 536 12.14 1.94 12.08
N THR A 537 11.01 2.59 11.83
CA THR A 537 10.23 2.41 10.60
C THR A 537 10.62 3.44 9.54
N ALA A 538 10.28 3.22 8.27
CA ALA A 538 10.47 4.21 7.21
C ALA A 538 9.78 5.56 7.53
N ILE A 539 8.63 5.50 8.21
CA ILE A 539 7.93 6.69 8.69
C ILE A 539 8.73 7.38 9.80
N GLY A 540 9.36 6.64 10.71
CA GLY A 540 10.23 7.21 11.74
C GLY A 540 11.40 8.03 11.18
N VAL A 541 12.00 7.57 10.07
CA VAL A 541 13.04 8.34 9.34
C VAL A 541 12.45 9.61 8.73
N ALA A 542 11.27 9.51 8.11
CA ALA A 542 10.59 10.66 7.51
C ALA A 542 10.20 11.71 8.56
N LEU A 543 9.73 11.28 9.73
CA LEU A 543 9.43 12.16 10.87
C LEU A 543 10.69 12.86 11.38
N TYR A 544 11.79 12.12 11.55
CA TYR A 544 13.08 12.69 11.95
C TYR A 544 13.57 13.76 10.96
N HIS A 545 13.41 13.52 9.66
CA HIS A 545 13.75 14.51 8.63
C HIS A 545 12.93 15.80 8.77
N LEU A 546 11.61 15.69 8.99
CA LEU A 546 10.76 16.85 9.25
C LEU A 546 11.16 17.59 10.53
N GLU A 547 11.46 16.87 11.62
CA GLU A 547 11.95 17.49 12.86
C GLU A 547 13.24 18.27 12.63
N SER A 548 14.19 17.71 11.87
CA SER A 548 15.44 18.39 11.54
C SER A 548 15.20 19.67 10.73
N ARG A 549 14.26 19.65 9.78
CA ARG A 549 13.90 20.85 8.99
C ARG A 549 13.29 21.94 9.84
N ILE A 550 12.38 21.59 10.76
CA ILE A 550 11.76 22.54 11.70
C ILE A 550 12.84 23.17 12.60
N LYS A 551 13.78 22.37 13.12
CA LYS A 551 14.90 22.89 13.93
C LYS A 551 15.75 23.91 13.16
N ARG A 552 16.05 23.66 11.88
CA ARG A 552 16.79 24.61 11.01
C ARG A 552 16.06 25.93 10.77
N LEU A 553 14.74 25.98 10.96
CA LEU A 553 13.96 27.22 10.87
C LEU A 553 14.10 28.11 12.12
N GLY A 554 14.73 27.63 13.19
CA GLY A 554 14.88 28.39 14.44
C GLY A 554 13.59 28.42 15.28
N VAL A 555 12.65 27.51 15.00
CA VAL A 555 11.45 27.30 15.82
C VAL A 555 11.85 26.38 16.97
N GLU A 556 12.28 26.96 18.08
CA GLU A 556 12.36 26.26 19.36
C GLU A 556 10.93 25.88 19.77
N PRO A 557 10.64 24.60 20.03
CA PRO A 557 9.30 24.21 20.45
C PRO A 557 8.97 24.84 21.79
N ARG A 558 8.06 25.82 21.79
CA ARG A 558 7.51 26.38 23.03
C ARG A 558 6.78 25.24 23.77
N ASN A 559 7.29 24.89 24.94
CA ASN A 559 6.89 23.78 25.81
C ASN A 559 7.37 22.38 25.36
N ALA A 560 8.66 22.11 25.57
CA ALA A 560 9.12 20.75 25.85
C ALA A 560 9.09 20.55 27.37
N GLY A 561 8.30 19.61 27.86
CA GLY A 561 8.37 19.21 29.26
C GLY A 561 9.73 18.54 29.54
N PRO A 562 10.17 18.45 30.81
CA PRO A 562 11.45 17.83 31.16
C PRO A 562 11.59 16.34 30.74
N GLU A 563 10.50 15.66 30.40
CA GLU A 563 10.53 14.31 29.81
C GLU A 563 10.87 14.31 28.31
N ASP A 564 10.43 15.31 27.56
CA ASP A 564 10.68 15.44 26.11
C ASP A 564 12.16 15.74 25.82
N ALA A 565 12.82 16.51 26.70
CA ALA A 565 14.24 16.80 26.63
C ALA A 565 15.11 15.54 26.77
N LYS A 566 14.73 14.62 27.68
CA LYS A 566 15.43 13.35 27.91
C LYS A 566 15.27 12.35 26.75
N LEU A 567 14.14 12.39 26.03
CA LEU A 567 13.92 11.56 24.84
C LEU A 567 14.78 12.03 23.66
N LEU A 568 14.86 13.36 23.46
CA LEU A 568 15.69 14.00 22.45
C LEU A 568 17.19 13.77 22.71
N GLU A 569 17.62 13.80 23.97
CA GLU A 569 19.00 13.52 24.38
C GLU A 569 19.38 12.03 24.21
N LYS A 570 18.42 11.11 24.35
CA LYS A 570 18.62 9.68 24.05
C LYS A 570 18.71 9.39 22.55
N LEU A 571 18.01 10.16 21.71
CA LEU A 571 18.04 10.02 20.25
C LEU A 571 19.28 10.67 19.62
N GLY A 572 19.78 11.77 20.19
CA GLY A 572 20.98 12.46 19.73
C GLY A 572 22.33 11.84 20.15
N ARG A 573 22.33 10.71 20.87
CA ARG A 573 23.55 10.03 21.35
C ARG A 573 24.03 8.86 20.49
N LYS A 574 23.44 8.63 19.32
CA LYS A 574 23.90 7.60 18.37
C LYS A 574 24.20 8.21 17.02
N ASP A 575 25.36 8.85 16.95
CA ASP A 575 26.00 9.22 15.69
C ASP A 575 26.60 7.98 15.00
N ASP A 576 26.52 8.01 13.67
CA ASP A 576 27.20 7.17 12.67
C ASP A 576 26.90 5.66 12.59
N VAL A 577 25.81 5.29 11.88
CA VAL A 577 25.84 4.19 10.88
C VAL A 577 24.77 4.45 9.81
N ASN A 578 25.19 4.65 8.56
CA ASN A 578 24.33 4.60 7.37
C ASN A 578 23.76 3.16 7.20
N PRO A 579 22.43 2.92 7.34
CA PRO A 579 21.89 1.56 7.37
C PRO A 579 21.68 0.91 5.99
N PHE A 580 22.16 1.51 4.89
CA PHE A 580 21.99 0.94 3.54
C PHE A 580 23.22 0.23 2.94
N VAL A 581 24.29 0.02 3.71
CA VAL A 581 25.42 -0.80 3.26
C VAL A 581 25.84 -1.77 4.34
N THR A 582 25.53 -3.06 4.19
CA THR A 582 26.42 -4.15 4.67
C THR A 582 26.09 -5.46 3.96
N ALA A 583 26.85 -5.75 2.91
CA ALA A 583 27.21 -7.11 2.55
C ALA A 583 28.56 -7.10 1.82
N LYS A 584 29.65 -7.14 2.60
CA LYS A 584 30.83 -8.00 2.39
C LYS A 584 31.79 -7.79 3.56
N GLY A 585 31.78 -8.73 4.51
CA GLY A 585 32.85 -8.89 5.48
C GLY A 585 33.99 -9.66 4.83
N SER A 586 35.16 -9.04 4.76
CA SER A 586 36.43 -9.68 4.46
C SER A 586 36.91 -10.50 5.65
N HIS A 587 37.19 -11.78 5.43
CA HIS A 587 38.22 -12.48 6.17
C HIS A 587 39.52 -12.31 5.37
N THR A 588 40.55 -11.76 6.00
CA THR A 588 41.89 -12.36 6.08
C THR A 588 42.81 -11.50 6.95
N GLU A 589 43.53 -12.20 7.81
CA GLU A 589 44.47 -11.74 8.82
C GLU A 589 45.77 -11.18 8.23
N HIS A 590 46.52 -10.52 9.12
CA HIS A 590 47.85 -9.92 9.00
C HIS A 590 48.91 -10.68 8.19
N LEU A 591 49.85 -9.93 7.58
CA LEU A 591 51.32 -10.10 7.70
C LEU A 591 52.11 -8.96 6.98
N ASN A 592 52.92 -8.22 7.77
CA ASN A 592 54.25 -7.59 7.56
C ASN A 592 54.65 -6.80 6.27
N SER A 593 54.89 -5.47 6.46
CA SER A 593 56.00 -4.53 6.09
C SER A 593 56.81 -4.62 4.75
N PRO A 594 57.64 -3.61 4.36
CA PRO A 594 57.39 -2.18 4.03
C PRO A 594 58.08 -1.69 2.71
N ASN A 595 57.91 -0.39 2.37
CA ASN A 595 58.67 0.47 1.42
C ASN A 595 58.45 0.35 -0.12
N MET A 596 58.01 1.44 -0.78
CA MET A 596 58.83 2.34 -1.62
C MET A 596 57.98 3.37 -2.38
N THR A 597 58.67 4.41 -2.83
CA THR A 597 58.28 5.76 -3.24
C THR A 597 57.92 5.95 -4.72
N LEU A 598 57.20 7.06 -4.98
CA LEU A 598 57.25 8.02 -6.11
C LEU A 598 56.53 7.74 -7.46
N ASP A 599 55.82 8.82 -7.86
CA ASP A 599 55.63 9.42 -9.19
C ASP A 599 54.47 9.06 -10.15
N SER A 600 53.64 10.11 -10.33
CA SER A 600 53.22 10.76 -11.59
C SER A 600 51.90 10.38 -12.28
N ALA A 601 51.11 11.45 -12.45
CA ALA A 601 50.34 11.88 -13.62
C ALA A 601 49.00 11.20 -13.99
N ASP A 602 47.95 12.02 -13.85
CA ASP A 602 46.91 12.33 -14.85
C ASP A 602 46.41 11.22 -15.78
N ASP A 603 45.16 10.79 -15.58
CA ASP A 603 44.02 11.24 -16.41
C ASP A 603 42.76 10.42 -16.09
N GLN A 604 41.60 11.06 -16.29
CA GLN A 604 40.23 10.49 -16.38
C GLN A 604 39.42 10.34 -15.08
N LEU A 605 38.91 11.49 -14.61
CA LEU A 605 37.54 11.58 -14.10
C LEU A 605 36.58 11.56 -15.31
N GLU A 606 35.75 10.52 -15.45
CA GLU A 606 34.33 10.64 -15.82
C GLU A 606 33.62 9.27 -15.92
N ALA A 607 32.37 9.28 -15.45
CA ALA A 607 31.26 8.40 -15.80
C ALA A 607 30.94 7.16 -14.92
N MET A 608 29.75 7.26 -14.33
CA MET A 608 28.73 6.21 -14.08
C MET A 608 28.60 5.63 -12.66
N SER A 609 27.99 6.41 -11.75
CA SER A 609 27.07 5.87 -10.74
C SER A 609 25.63 6.34 -11.04
N ALA A 610 24.87 5.52 -11.77
CA ALA A 610 23.43 5.72 -11.92
C ALA A 610 22.72 4.79 -10.93
N GLY A 611 22.27 5.36 -9.82
CA GLY A 611 21.46 4.71 -8.79
C GLY A 611 20.79 5.79 -7.97
N SER A 612 19.60 6.22 -8.42
CA SER A 612 18.78 7.27 -7.83
C SER A 612 18.48 6.99 -6.36
N SER A 613 18.93 7.89 -5.48
CA SER A 613 18.58 7.95 -4.05
C SER A 613 17.08 8.28 -3.89
N ILE A 614 16.52 7.90 -2.74
CA ILE A 614 15.16 8.29 -2.30
C ILE A 614 14.99 9.82 -2.19
N ASP A 615 16.08 10.58 -2.22
CA ASP A 615 16.10 12.04 -2.25
C ASP A 615 15.57 12.60 -3.60
N GLU A 616 15.82 11.93 -4.73
CA GLU A 616 15.38 12.39 -6.06
C GLU A 616 13.86 12.28 -6.29
N LEU A 617 13.14 11.55 -5.44
CA LEU A 617 11.69 11.34 -5.58
C LEU A 617 10.84 12.49 -5.02
N PHE A 618 11.44 13.42 -4.25
CA PHE A 618 10.72 14.53 -3.63
C PHE A 618 11.41 15.91 -3.75
N ASP A 619 12.54 16.00 -4.47
CA ASP A 619 13.28 17.23 -4.74
C ASP A 619 12.65 18.13 -5.82
N TRP A 620 11.33 18.33 -5.78
CA TRP A 620 10.65 19.34 -6.59
C TRP A 620 10.54 20.70 -5.87
N ALA A 621 11.53 21.07 -5.06
CA ALA A 621 11.72 22.45 -4.63
C ALA A 621 13.17 22.78 -4.24
N MET A 622 13.82 23.56 -5.11
CA MET A 622 14.90 24.52 -4.84
C MET A 622 16.33 23.99 -4.75
N GLU A 623 17.06 24.06 -5.88
CA GLU A 623 18.46 24.52 -5.91
C GLU A 623 18.79 25.22 -7.25
N PRO A 624 19.68 26.23 -7.28
CA PRO A 624 19.99 27.03 -8.46
C PRO A 624 21.13 26.40 -9.26
N GLN A 625 20.94 26.20 -10.57
CA GLN A 625 22.07 26.00 -11.48
C GLN A 625 22.05 27.06 -12.57
N ASP A 626 23.04 27.94 -12.50
CA ASP A 626 23.48 28.79 -13.59
C ASP A 626 23.82 27.94 -14.82
N THR A 627 23.25 28.27 -15.97
CA THR A 627 23.94 28.22 -17.28
C THR A 627 23.08 28.90 -18.35
N GLN A 628 23.76 29.69 -19.18
CA GLN A 628 23.20 30.59 -20.20
C GLN A 628 22.57 29.88 -21.43
N PRO A 629 21.76 30.60 -22.23
CA PRO A 629 20.88 30.00 -23.23
C PRO A 629 21.52 29.99 -24.62
N HIS A 630 21.35 28.88 -25.35
CA HIS A 630 21.36 28.92 -26.81
C HIS A 630 20.12 28.25 -27.38
N SER A 631 19.35 29.10 -28.05
CA SER A 631 18.22 28.84 -28.94
C SER A 631 18.45 27.70 -29.94
N LEU A 632 17.40 26.97 -30.31
CA LEU A 632 16.82 27.05 -31.66
C LEU A 632 15.54 26.20 -31.77
N TRP A 633 14.61 26.77 -32.53
CA TRP A 633 13.24 26.36 -32.78
C TRP A 633 13.15 25.17 -33.75
N HIS A 634 12.10 24.35 -33.65
CA HIS A 634 11.06 24.25 -34.70
C HIS A 634 9.92 23.32 -34.28
N ALA A 635 8.71 23.87 -34.36
CA ALA A 635 7.44 23.19 -34.20
C ALA A 635 7.00 22.56 -35.54
N GLU A 636 6.35 21.39 -35.49
CA GLU A 636 5.40 20.98 -36.53
C GLU A 636 4.16 20.36 -35.88
N SER A 637 3.01 20.91 -36.29
CA SER A 637 1.67 20.56 -35.86
C SER A 637 1.14 19.41 -36.70
N ILE A 638 0.38 18.46 -36.13
CA ILE A 638 -0.64 17.71 -36.90
C ILE A 638 -1.88 17.52 -36.02
N ALA A 639 -3.01 17.89 -36.62
CA ALA A 639 -4.33 18.07 -36.05
C ALA A 639 -5.10 16.76 -35.77
N CYS A 640 -6.11 16.89 -34.91
CA CYS A 640 -7.18 15.93 -34.67
C CYS A 640 -7.96 15.58 -35.95
N ASN A 641 -8.39 14.32 -36.01
CA ASN A 641 -9.70 13.90 -36.49
C ASN A 641 -10.35 13.02 -35.43
#